data_AF-A0A3N5VKC0-F1
#
_entry.id   AF-A0A3N5VKC0-F1
#
_cell.length_a   1.000
_cell.length_b   1.000
_cell.length_c   1.000
_cell.angle_alpha   90.00
_cell.angle_beta   90.00
_cell.angle_gamma   90.00
#
_symmetry.space_group_name_H-M   'P 1'
#
loop_
_entity.id
_entity.type
_entity.pdbx_description
1 polymer ?
#
loop_
_entity_poly.entity_id
_entity_poly.type
_entity_poly.pdbx_seq_one_letter_code
_entity_poly.pdbx_strand_id
1 'polypeptide(L)'
;AIAAVLLTAYGSSKAQDSQRMGPLAVHPQNPRYFQNTATGEVVYLTGSHTWANLVDIGPSDPPPQFDFDKYIDWMAKLNHNFMRMWTWELVSWDTKANGEGKHHTSAPQPYARTGPGNALDGKPQFDLLQYDPVYFERLAKRVAAARERGIYVSVMLFEGWGLQFSPGAWEGHPFNPKNNINGIDGDTNHDGKGVEVHELGNQTVTDIQQLYVRKVADTINGFDNVLYEISNENHPPSTQWQYHVIRFIKEYEKTKPNQHPVGMTFQYQGGTNQALFDSPADWISPNPDGGYRDDPPATDGRKVILNDTDHLWGIGGSQGWVWKSFTRGYNVLFMDPYDGEVLGQPLDPQWDPVRRSMGYTLQYARKMDLRQARPAHEVASTKYCLANVGKQYLVYRPAGQTGPVTVKLERGTYRHEWFDPGSGKQASVGTTTAADGDTQFPSPFEGDAVLFVTRAEFPAKDWSQASPESQGLDSASLKAAVEYLRENSGPDGVNELVMIRNGRMVWAGPNIDKVHGVWSATKSFTSTVLGLLIDDGKVTLDTPARDHLPAMVAAYPGVTLRHFTTMTSGYRAAHDEPAGGYRHGPSPTPFDPCSTPLFPPGTQYAYWDSAMNQFGNVLARIAGEPIEELFRRRIAEPIGMNPDKWNWGDFGKIDGIVVNGGSGNSNKHMFISAREMARFGHLFLNRGNWNGRQLISEKWIDLATTSHVPASIPLWPDSGADGRGVYGCNWWTNGIKADGQRKWPGAPAGTYAASGYNNNDMFVIPEWNMVIVRLGLDEGQRKITDNAYSNFIKQVGKAIADSPHRVLR
;
A
#
# COMPACT_ATOMS: atom_id res chain seq x y z
N ALA A 1 -42.80 2.10 -20.01
CA ALA A 1 -42.97 1.24 -18.82
C ALA A 1 -42.21 -0.10 -18.92
N ILE A 2 -41.13 -0.19 -19.70
CA ILE A 2 -40.28 -1.40 -19.84
C ILE A 2 -38.81 -1.03 -19.52
N ALA A 3 -38.59 -0.21 -18.49
CA ALA A 3 -37.25 0.20 -18.04
C ALA A 3 -37.01 -0.05 -16.54
N ALA A 4 -37.99 -0.63 -15.83
CA ALA A 4 -37.95 -0.82 -14.37
C ALA A 4 -37.78 -2.28 -13.92
N VAL A 5 -37.54 -3.23 -14.82
CA VAL A 5 -37.61 -4.68 -14.50
C VAL A 5 -36.27 -5.43 -14.68
N LEU A 6 -35.20 -4.78 -15.16
CA LEU A 6 -33.90 -5.44 -15.34
C LEU A 6 -32.93 -5.35 -14.14
N LEU A 7 -33.36 -4.78 -13.01
CA LEU A 7 -32.53 -4.62 -11.80
C LEU A 7 -32.70 -5.72 -10.74
N THR A 8 -33.52 -6.76 -11.00
CA THR A 8 -33.77 -7.81 -10.01
C THR A 8 -33.82 -9.19 -10.65
N ALA A 9 -32.66 -9.75 -11.00
CA ALA A 9 -32.37 -11.20 -10.95
C ALA A 9 -31.05 -11.51 -11.66
N TYR A 10 -29.91 -11.43 -10.95
CA TYR A 10 -28.77 -12.31 -11.19
C TYR A 10 -28.00 -12.53 -9.88
N GLY A 11 -28.07 -13.79 -9.42
CA GLY A 11 -27.11 -14.50 -8.57
C GLY A 11 -26.39 -13.75 -7.45
N SER A 12 -26.89 -13.92 -6.23
CA SER A 12 -26.11 -13.80 -5.01
C SER A 12 -25.01 -14.89 -4.97
N SER A 13 -23.81 -14.58 -5.46
CA SER A 13 -22.57 -15.23 -5.01
C SER A 13 -21.34 -14.43 -5.46
N LYS A 14 -20.53 -13.97 -4.48
CA LYS A 14 -19.21 -13.32 -4.61
C LYS A 14 -19.17 -11.90 -5.21
N ALA A 15 -19.72 -10.93 -4.49
CA ALA A 15 -19.29 -9.52 -4.59
C ALA A 15 -19.83 -8.76 -3.36
N GLN A 16 -19.03 -8.65 -2.30
CA GLN A 16 -19.30 -7.70 -1.24
C GLN A 16 -17.96 -7.16 -0.73
N ASP A 17 -17.82 -5.84 -0.81
CA ASP A 17 -16.66 -4.98 -0.57
C ASP A 17 -15.59 -4.84 -1.67
N SER A 18 -16.02 -4.75 -2.94
CA SER A 18 -15.33 -3.83 -3.87
C SER A 18 -15.52 -2.40 -3.35
N GLN A 19 -14.45 -1.60 -3.29
CA GLN A 19 -14.46 -0.15 -3.00
C GLN A 19 -15.80 0.49 -3.35
N ARG A 20 -16.46 1.14 -2.38
CA ARG A 20 -17.48 2.12 -2.75
C ARG A 20 -16.76 3.27 -3.47
N MET A 21 -16.65 3.14 -4.80
CA MET A 21 -16.50 4.30 -5.66
C MET A 21 -17.56 5.33 -5.26
N GLY A 22 -17.24 6.60 -5.47
CA GLY A 22 -18.15 7.68 -5.15
C GLY A 22 -17.85 8.87 -6.05
N PRO A 23 -18.85 9.74 -6.31
CA PRO A 23 -18.65 10.90 -7.16
C PRO A 23 -17.46 11.71 -6.64
N LEU A 24 -16.64 12.19 -7.56
CA LEU A 24 -15.47 12.99 -7.22
C LEU A 24 -15.85 14.46 -7.03
N ALA A 25 -15.20 15.12 -6.09
CA ALA A 25 -15.20 16.57 -5.97
C ALA A 25 -13.78 17.05 -5.68
N VAL A 26 -13.44 18.31 -6.00
CA VAL A 26 -12.12 18.86 -5.65
C VAL A 26 -11.91 18.76 -4.14
N HIS A 27 -10.78 18.18 -3.69
CA HIS A 27 -10.57 17.96 -2.26
C HIS A 27 -10.38 19.32 -1.54
N PRO A 28 -11.20 19.64 -0.53
CA PRO A 28 -11.28 20.99 0.05
C PRO A 28 -9.99 21.42 0.76
N GLN A 29 -9.25 20.48 1.36
CA GLN A 29 -7.98 20.78 2.04
C GLN A 29 -6.76 20.65 1.13
N ASN A 30 -6.86 19.93 0.01
CA ASN A 30 -5.75 19.72 -0.92
C ASN A 30 -6.28 19.71 -2.37
N PRO A 31 -6.55 20.89 -2.94
CA PRO A 31 -7.16 21.04 -4.27
C PRO A 31 -6.29 20.57 -5.45
N ARG A 32 -5.18 19.87 -5.20
CA ARG A 32 -4.38 19.16 -6.21
C ARG A 32 -5.00 17.82 -6.62
N TYR A 33 -5.85 17.28 -5.75
CA TYR A 33 -6.47 15.97 -5.90
C TYR A 33 -7.98 16.08 -5.75
N PHE A 34 -8.68 15.03 -6.16
CA PHE A 34 -10.09 14.86 -5.86
C PHE A 34 -10.29 14.22 -4.49
N GLN A 35 -11.51 14.31 -3.97
CA GLN A 35 -12.01 13.48 -2.90
C GLN A 35 -13.13 12.59 -3.42
N ASN A 36 -13.18 11.34 -2.97
CA ASN A 36 -14.39 10.53 -3.08
C ASN A 36 -15.42 11.10 -2.09
N THR A 37 -16.53 11.64 -2.59
CA THR A 37 -17.53 12.30 -1.72
C THR A 37 -18.25 11.35 -0.77
N ALA A 38 -18.29 10.04 -1.08
CA ALA A 38 -18.91 9.05 -0.22
C ALA A 38 -18.04 8.67 0.99
N THR A 39 -16.70 8.73 0.85
CA THR A 39 -15.75 8.30 1.90
C THR A 39 -14.94 9.45 2.49
N GLY A 40 -14.82 10.58 1.80
CA GLY A 40 -13.92 11.69 2.14
C GLY A 40 -12.45 11.41 1.87
N GLU A 41 -12.13 10.29 1.22
CA GLU A 41 -10.75 9.88 0.89
C GLU A 41 -10.21 10.66 -0.29
N VAL A 42 -8.90 10.97 -0.26
CA VAL A 42 -8.20 11.61 -1.38
C VAL A 42 -8.03 10.61 -2.53
N VAL A 43 -8.32 11.04 -3.74
CA VAL A 43 -8.20 10.25 -4.97
C VAL A 43 -7.15 10.89 -5.89
N TYR A 44 -6.07 10.14 -6.14
CA TYR A 44 -5.10 10.41 -7.20
C TYR A 44 -5.51 9.61 -8.44
N LEU A 45 -5.61 10.28 -9.59
CA LEU A 45 -6.00 9.69 -10.85
C LEU A 45 -4.78 9.40 -11.73
N THR A 46 -4.69 8.16 -12.23
CA THR A 46 -3.68 7.78 -13.22
C THR A 46 -4.08 6.56 -14.04
N GLY A 47 -3.65 6.55 -15.30
CA GLY A 47 -3.84 5.41 -16.18
C GLY A 47 -3.64 5.76 -17.66
N SER A 48 -4.05 4.83 -18.51
CA SER A 48 -3.96 4.95 -19.97
C SER A 48 -5.31 5.32 -20.60
N HIS A 49 -5.29 5.90 -21.80
CA HIS A 49 -6.45 6.03 -22.71
C HIS A 49 -6.02 5.75 -24.15
N THR A 50 -6.99 5.48 -25.02
CA THR A 50 -6.77 5.25 -26.45
C THR A 50 -7.99 5.69 -27.26
N TRP A 51 -7.82 6.05 -28.54
CA TRP A 51 -8.87 6.69 -29.36
C TRP A 51 -10.14 5.83 -29.52
N ALA A 52 -10.01 4.51 -29.60
CA ALA A 52 -11.15 3.62 -29.90
C ALA A 52 -11.99 3.21 -28.66
N ASN A 53 -11.70 3.79 -27.50
CA ASN A 53 -12.22 3.29 -26.22
C ASN A 53 -13.64 3.75 -25.86
N LEU A 54 -14.28 4.64 -26.64
CA LEU A 54 -15.74 4.85 -26.60
C LEU A 54 -16.41 4.59 -27.95
N VAL A 55 -15.89 5.17 -29.04
CA VAL A 55 -16.29 4.82 -30.41
C VAL A 55 -15.27 3.87 -31.04
N ASP A 56 -15.71 2.93 -31.88
CA ASP A 56 -14.78 2.08 -32.61
C ASP A 56 -14.16 2.89 -33.76
N ILE A 57 -12.86 2.73 -34.00
CA ILE A 57 -12.12 3.42 -35.05
C ILE A 57 -11.24 2.40 -35.75
N GLY A 58 -11.26 2.40 -37.09
CA GLY A 58 -10.36 1.53 -37.86
C GLY A 58 -10.57 1.63 -39.37
N PRO A 59 -9.84 0.83 -40.16
CA PRO A 59 -9.70 1.03 -41.61
C PRO A 59 -10.89 0.58 -42.46
N SER A 60 -11.89 -0.08 -41.87
CA SER A 60 -13.09 -0.57 -42.57
C SER A 60 -14.33 0.24 -42.21
N ASP A 61 -15.41 0.07 -42.96
CA ASP A 61 -16.75 0.58 -42.64
C ASP A 61 -17.79 -0.57 -42.68
N PRO A 62 -18.39 -0.96 -41.54
CA PRO A 62 -18.17 -0.40 -40.20
C PRO A 62 -16.73 -0.66 -39.68
N PRO A 63 -16.24 0.17 -38.74
CA PRO A 63 -14.92 -0.04 -38.14
C PRO A 63 -14.87 -1.35 -37.34
N PRO A 64 -13.70 -1.98 -37.21
CA PRO A 64 -13.52 -3.16 -36.36
C PRO A 64 -13.91 -2.86 -34.92
N GLN A 65 -14.55 -3.82 -34.25
CA GLN A 65 -14.98 -3.65 -32.87
C GLN A 65 -13.77 -3.58 -31.92
N PHE A 66 -13.71 -2.55 -31.08
CA PHE A 66 -12.71 -2.45 -30.02
C PHE A 66 -13.07 -3.38 -28.85
N ASP A 67 -12.12 -4.24 -28.45
CA ASP A 67 -12.26 -5.15 -27.31
C ASP A 67 -12.07 -4.40 -25.98
N PHE A 68 -13.13 -3.68 -25.59
CA PHE A 68 -13.13 -2.83 -24.42
C PHE A 68 -12.94 -3.61 -23.11
N ASP A 69 -13.51 -4.82 -23.00
CA ASP A 69 -13.42 -5.63 -21.78
C ASP A 69 -11.96 -6.09 -21.55
N LYS A 70 -11.28 -6.52 -22.60
CA LYS A 70 -9.85 -6.87 -22.55
C LYS A 70 -8.97 -5.66 -22.23
N TYR A 71 -9.28 -4.50 -22.78
CA TYR A 71 -8.58 -3.25 -22.51
C TYR A 71 -8.69 -2.84 -21.04
N ILE A 72 -9.91 -2.85 -20.48
CA ILE A 72 -10.12 -2.45 -19.09
C ILE A 72 -9.54 -3.48 -18.10
N ASP A 73 -9.58 -4.78 -18.42
CA ASP A 73 -8.91 -5.84 -17.65
C ASP A 73 -7.39 -5.67 -17.65
N TRP A 74 -6.82 -5.23 -18.78
CA TRP A 74 -5.40 -4.95 -18.91
C TRP A 74 -4.98 -3.74 -18.04
N MET A 75 -5.75 -2.65 -18.05
CA MET A 75 -5.51 -1.50 -17.18
C MET A 75 -5.61 -1.87 -15.69
N ALA A 76 -6.62 -2.66 -15.32
CA ALA A 76 -6.79 -3.14 -13.95
C ALA A 76 -5.58 -3.96 -13.47
N LYS A 77 -5.01 -4.82 -14.33
CA LYS A 77 -3.78 -5.60 -14.04
C LYS A 77 -2.55 -4.71 -13.81
N LEU A 78 -2.52 -3.52 -14.43
CA LEU A 78 -1.47 -2.52 -14.26
C LEU A 78 -1.72 -1.56 -13.09
N ASN A 79 -2.79 -1.78 -12.30
CA ASN A 79 -3.20 -0.90 -11.20
C ASN A 79 -3.48 0.54 -11.67
N HIS A 80 -4.09 0.70 -12.84
CA HIS A 80 -4.64 2.00 -13.28
C HIS A 80 -6.03 2.21 -12.68
N ASN A 81 -6.40 3.47 -12.46
CA ASN A 81 -7.71 3.82 -11.90
C ASN A 81 -8.42 4.94 -12.67
N PHE A 82 -7.90 5.35 -13.81
CA PHE A 82 -8.48 6.45 -14.57
C PHE A 82 -8.20 6.32 -16.08
N MET A 83 -9.16 6.74 -16.92
CA MET A 83 -8.99 6.88 -18.36
C MET A 83 -9.86 8.01 -18.93
N ARG A 84 -9.42 8.63 -20.03
CA ARG A 84 -10.29 9.42 -20.94
C ARG A 84 -11.06 8.47 -21.86
N MET A 85 -12.33 8.74 -22.11
CA MET A 85 -13.18 8.08 -23.10
C MET A 85 -13.40 8.99 -24.31
N TRP A 86 -12.97 8.53 -25.49
CA TRP A 86 -12.90 9.35 -26.70
C TRP A 86 -14.19 9.31 -27.53
N THR A 87 -14.86 10.46 -27.60
CA THR A 87 -15.83 10.74 -28.67
C THR A 87 -15.09 11.17 -29.93
N TRP A 88 -15.57 10.79 -31.10
CA TRP A 88 -15.02 11.24 -32.38
C TRP A 88 -16.16 11.71 -33.25
N GLU A 89 -16.25 13.01 -33.53
CA GLU A 89 -17.40 13.60 -34.26
C GLU A 89 -17.33 13.36 -35.77
N LEU A 90 -16.12 13.14 -36.30
CA LEU A 90 -15.90 12.86 -37.71
C LEU A 90 -16.23 11.41 -38.04
N VAL A 91 -17.01 11.16 -39.10
CA VAL A 91 -17.30 9.78 -39.55
C VAL A 91 -16.08 9.11 -40.19
N SER A 92 -15.09 9.91 -40.60
CA SER A 92 -13.82 9.46 -41.17
C SER A 92 -12.65 10.29 -40.66
N TRP A 93 -11.46 9.69 -40.58
CA TRP A 93 -10.22 10.34 -40.17
C TRP A 93 -9.08 9.97 -41.13
N ASP A 94 -8.52 10.97 -41.83
CA ASP A 94 -7.29 10.84 -42.61
C ASP A 94 -6.10 11.25 -41.72
N THR A 95 -5.25 10.28 -41.38
CA THR A 95 -4.14 10.47 -40.43
C THR A 95 -2.94 11.22 -41.03
N LYS A 96 -3.01 11.76 -42.26
CA LYS A 96 -1.91 12.54 -42.86
C LYS A 96 -1.51 13.72 -42.01
N ALA A 97 -2.46 14.33 -41.31
CA ALA A 97 -2.18 15.40 -40.37
C ALA A 97 -1.41 14.93 -39.11
N ASN A 98 -1.43 13.63 -38.81
CA ASN A 98 -0.61 12.99 -37.78
C ASN A 98 0.74 12.46 -38.33
N GLY A 99 1.04 12.70 -39.62
CA GLY A 99 2.23 12.17 -40.28
C GLY A 99 2.11 10.70 -40.72
N GLU A 100 0.92 10.10 -40.64
CA GLU A 100 0.66 8.72 -41.08
C GLU A 100 -0.24 8.69 -42.32
N GLY A 101 -0.25 7.60 -43.08
CA GLY A 101 -1.00 7.48 -44.35
C GLY A 101 -2.31 6.69 -44.28
N LYS A 102 -2.94 6.59 -43.11
CA LYS A 102 -4.12 5.75 -42.88
C LYS A 102 -5.42 6.55 -43.05
N HIS A 103 -6.47 5.85 -43.48
CA HIS A 103 -7.83 6.36 -43.52
C HIS A 103 -8.71 5.45 -42.67
N HIS A 104 -9.34 6.03 -41.66
CA HIS A 104 -10.19 5.32 -40.72
C HIS A 104 -11.63 5.81 -40.82
N THR A 105 -12.58 4.94 -40.47
CA THR A 105 -13.94 5.35 -40.15
C THR A 105 -14.19 5.21 -38.65
N SER A 106 -15.16 5.96 -38.15
CA SER A 106 -15.55 5.93 -36.74
C SER A 106 -17.06 5.67 -36.58
N ALA A 107 -17.41 4.78 -35.65
CA ALA A 107 -18.81 4.47 -35.35
C ALA A 107 -18.96 3.83 -33.94
N PRO A 108 -20.14 3.92 -33.31
CA PRO A 108 -21.32 4.70 -33.72
C PRO A 108 -21.13 6.20 -33.49
N GLN A 109 -21.99 7.01 -34.09
CA GLN A 109 -22.08 8.45 -33.88
C GLN A 109 -23.26 8.78 -32.95
N PRO A 110 -23.28 9.92 -32.25
CA PRO A 110 -24.35 10.22 -31.29
C PRO A 110 -25.71 10.50 -31.94
N TYR A 111 -25.73 10.98 -33.19
CA TYR A 111 -26.95 11.32 -33.93
C TYR A 111 -27.40 10.15 -34.82
N ALA A 112 -28.71 9.91 -34.88
CA ALA A 112 -29.28 8.84 -35.67
C ALA A 112 -29.26 9.18 -37.16
N ARG A 113 -29.05 8.17 -38.01
CA ARG A 113 -29.09 8.29 -39.47
C ARG A 113 -30.46 7.87 -40.00
N THR A 114 -31.45 8.75 -39.91
CA THR A 114 -32.84 8.49 -40.30
C THR A 114 -33.29 9.25 -41.55
N GLY A 115 -32.41 10.07 -42.13
CA GLY A 115 -32.74 10.90 -43.27
C GLY A 115 -33.04 10.11 -44.55
N PRO A 116 -33.97 10.59 -45.40
CA PRO A 116 -34.33 9.92 -46.65
C PRO A 116 -33.29 10.10 -47.78
N GLY A 117 -32.34 11.03 -47.62
CA GLY A 117 -31.24 11.29 -48.55
C GLY A 117 -29.91 10.73 -48.08
N ASN A 118 -28.91 10.70 -48.98
CA ASN A 118 -27.55 10.27 -48.66
C ASN A 118 -26.70 11.45 -48.18
N ALA A 119 -25.99 11.25 -47.08
CA ALA A 119 -24.86 12.07 -46.65
C ALA A 119 -23.67 11.88 -47.61
N LEU A 120 -22.60 12.66 -47.40
CA LEU A 120 -21.41 12.64 -48.24
C LEU A 120 -20.66 11.29 -48.21
N ASP A 121 -20.86 10.48 -47.18
CA ASP A 121 -20.33 9.12 -47.06
C ASP A 121 -21.23 8.04 -47.72
N GLY A 122 -22.31 8.45 -48.38
CA GLY A 122 -23.24 7.55 -49.07
C GLY A 122 -24.25 6.83 -48.18
N LYS A 123 -24.22 7.05 -46.85
CA LYS A 123 -25.20 6.52 -45.89
C LYS A 123 -26.36 7.50 -45.69
N PRO A 124 -27.46 7.11 -45.03
CA PRO A 124 -28.53 8.06 -44.69
C PRO A 124 -28.00 9.27 -43.92
N GLN A 125 -28.56 10.44 -44.23
CA GLN A 125 -28.28 11.69 -43.52
C GLN A 125 -28.66 11.59 -42.03
N PHE A 126 -27.94 12.33 -41.21
CA PHE A 126 -28.20 12.47 -39.78
C PHE A 126 -29.47 13.29 -39.51
N ASP A 127 -30.22 12.89 -38.49
CA ASP A 127 -31.16 13.77 -37.79
C ASP A 127 -30.52 14.22 -36.49
N LEU A 128 -30.07 15.47 -36.45
CA LEU A 128 -29.38 16.08 -35.30
C LEU A 128 -30.29 16.25 -34.07
N LEU A 129 -31.60 16.04 -34.22
CA LEU A 129 -32.57 16.07 -33.12
C LEU A 129 -32.97 14.67 -32.65
N GLN A 130 -32.45 13.61 -33.28
CA GLN A 130 -32.68 12.22 -32.91
C GLN A 130 -31.37 11.51 -32.56
N TYR A 131 -31.33 10.83 -31.42
CA TYR A 131 -30.13 10.15 -30.93
C TYR A 131 -30.05 8.68 -31.36
N ASP A 132 -28.84 8.21 -31.68
CA ASP A 132 -28.57 6.80 -31.94
C ASP A 132 -28.53 6.00 -30.62
N PRO A 133 -29.49 5.08 -30.37
CA PRO A 133 -29.48 4.28 -29.14
C PRO A 133 -28.19 3.47 -28.97
N VAL A 134 -27.53 3.02 -30.06
CA VAL A 134 -26.33 2.20 -29.99
C VAL A 134 -25.17 2.95 -29.32
N TYR A 135 -25.01 4.25 -29.62
CA TYR A 135 -23.98 5.10 -29.02
C TYR A 135 -24.20 5.23 -27.49
N PHE A 136 -25.42 5.56 -27.06
CA PHE A 136 -25.71 5.81 -25.65
C PHE A 136 -25.76 4.52 -24.81
N GLU A 137 -26.24 3.41 -25.36
CA GLU A 137 -26.15 2.10 -24.72
C GLU A 137 -24.69 1.67 -24.54
N ARG A 138 -23.85 1.91 -25.54
CA ARG A 138 -22.41 1.65 -25.45
C ARG A 138 -21.74 2.51 -24.39
N LEU A 139 -22.04 3.81 -24.36
CA LEU A 139 -21.52 4.73 -23.35
C LEU A 139 -21.85 4.21 -21.94
N ALA A 140 -23.12 3.93 -21.64
CA ALA A 140 -23.53 3.41 -20.35
C ALA A 140 -22.85 2.08 -20.01
N LYS A 141 -22.75 1.16 -20.97
CA LYS A 141 -22.11 -0.16 -20.78
C LYS A 141 -20.62 -0.03 -20.47
N ARG A 142 -19.89 0.83 -21.20
CA ARG A 142 -18.45 1.02 -21.01
C ARG A 142 -18.15 1.75 -19.69
N VAL A 143 -18.96 2.73 -19.29
CA VAL A 143 -18.88 3.38 -17.97
C VAL A 143 -19.11 2.36 -16.83
N ALA A 144 -20.13 1.52 -16.96
CA ALA A 144 -20.43 0.46 -15.98
C ALA A 144 -19.28 -0.55 -15.86
N ALA A 145 -18.74 -1.03 -16.98
CA ALA A 145 -17.64 -2.00 -16.99
C ALA A 145 -16.34 -1.43 -16.37
N ALA A 146 -16.07 -0.13 -16.56
CA ALA A 146 -14.98 0.56 -15.87
C ALA A 146 -15.22 0.65 -14.36
N ARG A 147 -16.45 0.97 -13.95
CA ARG A 147 -16.85 1.06 -12.54
C ARG A 147 -16.66 -0.27 -11.80
N GLU A 148 -17.03 -1.38 -12.43
CA GLU A 148 -16.84 -2.74 -11.88
C GLU A 148 -15.37 -3.08 -11.59
N ARG A 149 -14.43 -2.36 -12.22
CA ARG A 149 -12.98 -2.52 -12.06
C ARG A 149 -12.33 -1.41 -11.25
N GLY A 150 -13.11 -0.51 -10.65
CA GLY A 150 -12.58 0.58 -9.82
C GLY A 150 -11.95 1.72 -10.63
N ILE A 151 -12.35 1.90 -11.90
CA ILE A 151 -11.76 2.89 -12.81
C ILE A 151 -12.73 4.05 -13.04
N TYR A 152 -12.25 5.27 -12.76
CA TYR A 152 -12.90 6.52 -13.12
C TYR A 152 -12.73 6.81 -14.61
N VAL A 153 -13.71 7.45 -15.21
CA VAL A 153 -13.72 7.76 -16.65
C VAL A 153 -13.99 9.24 -16.87
N SER A 154 -13.17 9.89 -17.69
CA SER A 154 -13.48 11.21 -18.25
C SER A 154 -14.18 11.04 -19.58
N VAL A 155 -15.47 11.35 -19.64
CA VAL A 155 -16.26 11.30 -20.87
C VAL A 155 -16.01 12.58 -21.65
N MET A 156 -15.27 12.47 -22.75
CA MET A 156 -15.02 13.57 -23.67
C MET A 156 -16.27 13.83 -24.52
N LEU A 157 -16.73 15.07 -24.56
CA LEU A 157 -18.00 15.42 -25.20
C LEU A 157 -17.82 15.75 -26.69
N PHE A 158 -16.77 16.49 -27.03
CA PHE A 158 -16.50 17.02 -28.37
C PHE A 158 -15.04 16.79 -28.80
N GLU A 159 -14.77 16.94 -30.09
CA GLU A 159 -13.47 16.68 -30.72
C GLU A 159 -13.09 17.87 -31.62
N GLY A 160 -12.06 18.62 -31.23
CA GLY A 160 -11.69 19.87 -31.90
C GLY A 160 -10.46 19.80 -32.81
N TRP A 161 -9.63 18.77 -32.70
CA TRP A 161 -8.41 18.61 -33.51
C TRP A 161 -8.76 18.28 -34.95
N GLY A 162 -9.72 17.39 -35.17
CA GLY A 162 -10.10 16.89 -36.48
C GLY A 162 -10.50 18.01 -37.45
N LEU A 163 -11.42 18.91 -37.05
CA LEU A 163 -11.86 20.03 -37.89
C LEU A 163 -10.74 21.04 -38.20
N GLN A 164 -9.73 21.14 -37.35
CA GLN A 164 -8.60 22.05 -37.58
C GLN A 164 -7.56 21.47 -38.54
N PHE A 165 -7.33 20.16 -38.49
CA PHE A 165 -6.14 19.57 -39.12
C PHE A 165 -6.42 18.39 -40.04
N SER A 166 -7.44 17.57 -39.79
CA SER A 166 -7.70 16.38 -40.60
C SER A 166 -8.25 16.76 -41.98
N PRO A 167 -7.61 16.31 -43.08
CA PRO A 167 -8.18 16.46 -44.41
C PRO A 167 -9.58 15.83 -44.49
N GLY A 168 -10.52 16.53 -45.15
CA GLY A 168 -11.89 16.03 -45.33
C GLY A 168 -12.75 16.05 -44.07
N ALA A 169 -12.29 16.68 -42.98
CA ALA A 169 -13.01 16.66 -41.70
C ALA A 169 -14.40 17.29 -41.82
N TRP A 170 -14.51 18.47 -42.43
CA TRP A 170 -15.80 19.14 -42.56
C TRP A 170 -16.80 18.34 -43.40
N GLU A 171 -16.35 17.67 -44.45
CA GLU A 171 -17.16 16.78 -45.28
C GLU A 171 -17.66 15.56 -44.50
N GLY A 172 -16.91 15.09 -43.50
CA GLY A 172 -17.27 13.98 -42.63
C GLY A 172 -18.09 14.37 -41.39
N HIS A 173 -18.36 15.66 -41.15
CA HIS A 173 -18.96 16.13 -39.92
C HIS A 173 -20.51 16.13 -39.98
N PRO A 174 -21.24 15.71 -38.93
CA PRO A 174 -22.72 15.69 -38.92
C PRO A 174 -23.37 17.07 -39.16
N PHE A 175 -22.71 18.15 -38.72
CA PHE A 175 -23.19 19.53 -38.89
C PHE A 175 -22.91 20.13 -40.28
N ASN A 176 -22.29 19.37 -41.19
CA ASN A 176 -22.25 19.77 -42.59
C ASN A 176 -23.68 19.75 -43.15
N PRO A 177 -24.13 20.80 -43.86
CA PRO A 177 -25.50 20.88 -44.37
C PRO A 177 -25.86 19.78 -45.37
N LYS A 178 -24.87 19.11 -45.97
CA LYS A 178 -25.10 17.93 -46.83
C LYS A 178 -25.26 16.63 -46.03
N ASN A 179 -24.89 16.61 -44.77
CA ASN A 179 -24.90 15.41 -43.93
C ASN A 179 -26.12 15.32 -43.01
N ASN A 180 -26.87 16.41 -42.79
CA ASN A 180 -28.05 16.39 -41.92
C ASN A 180 -29.34 16.82 -42.64
N ILE A 181 -30.48 16.32 -42.15
CA ILE A 181 -31.81 16.68 -42.67
C ILE A 181 -32.38 17.96 -42.04
N ASN A 182 -31.74 18.47 -40.99
CA ASN A 182 -32.23 19.60 -40.21
C ASN A 182 -31.96 20.95 -40.90
N GLY A 183 -31.22 20.95 -42.02
CA GLY A 183 -30.85 22.16 -42.76
C GLY A 183 -29.84 23.03 -42.02
N ILE A 184 -29.07 22.43 -41.11
CA ILE A 184 -28.12 23.14 -40.25
C ILE A 184 -26.76 23.16 -40.93
N ASP A 185 -26.21 24.37 -41.03
CA ASP A 185 -24.84 24.62 -41.47
C ASP A 185 -24.01 25.11 -40.28
N GLY A 186 -23.05 24.29 -39.86
CA GLY A 186 -22.11 24.64 -38.81
C GLY A 186 -20.97 25.56 -39.26
N ASP A 187 -20.74 25.69 -40.58
CA ASP A 187 -19.70 26.52 -41.16
C ASP A 187 -20.26 27.92 -41.51
N THR A 188 -20.39 28.74 -40.47
CA THR A 188 -21.08 30.04 -40.58
C THR A 188 -20.35 31.08 -41.43
N ASN A 189 -19.04 30.93 -41.64
CA ASN A 189 -18.25 31.83 -42.49
C ASN A 189 -18.02 31.25 -43.90
N HIS A 190 -18.45 30.01 -44.15
CA HIS A 190 -18.35 29.31 -45.42
C HIS A 190 -16.90 29.14 -45.92
N ASP A 191 -15.94 28.98 -45.00
CA ASP A 191 -14.53 28.76 -45.34
C ASP A 191 -14.19 27.28 -45.60
N GLY A 192 -15.16 26.39 -45.38
CA GLY A 192 -15.05 24.95 -45.61
C GLY A 192 -14.42 24.16 -44.45
N LYS A 193 -14.17 24.78 -43.30
CA LYS A 193 -13.59 24.09 -42.12
C LYS A 193 -14.60 23.73 -41.07
N GLY A 194 -15.62 24.58 -40.87
CA GLY A 194 -16.70 24.35 -39.91
C GLY A 194 -16.25 24.27 -38.45
N VAL A 195 -15.13 24.89 -38.08
CA VAL A 195 -14.66 24.97 -36.68
C VAL A 195 -15.61 25.79 -35.80
N GLU A 196 -16.45 26.63 -36.41
CA GLU A 196 -17.43 27.50 -35.76
C GLU A 196 -18.54 26.70 -35.04
N VAL A 197 -18.64 25.39 -35.28
CA VAL A 197 -19.50 24.50 -34.47
C VAL A 197 -19.10 24.51 -32.99
N HIS A 198 -17.84 24.82 -32.68
CA HIS A 198 -17.33 24.97 -31.31
C HIS A 198 -17.23 26.44 -30.88
N GLU A 199 -18.10 27.30 -31.41
CA GLU A 199 -18.22 28.71 -31.04
C GLU A 199 -19.66 29.08 -30.69
N LEU A 200 -19.84 30.23 -30.01
CA LEU A 200 -21.18 30.73 -29.64
C LEU A 200 -21.86 31.52 -30.76
N GLY A 201 -21.26 31.61 -31.95
CA GLY A 201 -21.77 32.40 -33.07
C GLY A 201 -23.06 31.87 -33.68
N ASN A 202 -23.36 30.57 -33.50
CA ASN A 202 -24.55 29.92 -34.01
C ASN A 202 -25.39 29.33 -32.86
N GLN A 203 -26.48 30.01 -32.51
CA GLN A 203 -27.36 29.60 -31.41
C GLN A 203 -28.01 28.23 -31.65
N THR A 204 -28.42 27.93 -32.88
CA THR A 204 -29.06 26.65 -33.23
C THR A 204 -28.10 25.49 -33.00
N VAL A 205 -26.83 25.64 -33.39
CA VAL A 205 -25.79 24.63 -33.15
C VAL A 205 -25.56 24.45 -31.64
N THR A 206 -25.44 25.57 -30.91
CA THR A 206 -25.26 25.56 -29.45
C THR A 206 -26.42 24.86 -28.74
N ASP A 207 -27.66 25.08 -29.17
CA ASP A 207 -28.85 24.46 -28.57
C ASP A 207 -28.87 22.94 -28.79
N ILE A 208 -28.45 22.46 -29.97
CA ILE A 208 -28.36 21.02 -30.25
C ILE A 208 -27.26 20.37 -29.44
N GLN A 209 -26.08 21.01 -29.34
CA GLN A 209 -25.00 20.53 -28.49
C GLN A 209 -25.42 20.48 -27.02
N GLN A 210 -26.19 21.46 -26.53
CA GLN A 210 -26.77 21.40 -25.18
C GLN A 210 -27.73 20.24 -25.00
N LEU A 211 -28.57 19.93 -25.99
CA LEU A 211 -29.45 18.75 -25.96
C LEU A 211 -28.62 17.47 -25.92
N TYR A 212 -27.56 17.37 -26.72
CA TYR A 212 -26.63 16.23 -26.72
C TYR A 212 -25.97 16.07 -25.35
N VAL A 213 -25.45 17.16 -24.76
CA VAL A 213 -24.84 17.15 -23.42
C VAL A 213 -25.84 16.71 -22.36
N ARG A 214 -27.12 17.15 -22.43
CA ARG A 214 -28.17 16.64 -21.53
C ARG A 214 -28.38 15.15 -21.71
N LYS A 215 -28.42 14.66 -22.95
CA LYS A 215 -28.59 13.24 -23.25
C LYS A 215 -27.43 12.39 -22.72
N VAL A 216 -26.19 12.86 -22.87
CA VAL A 216 -25.00 12.22 -22.26
C VAL A 216 -25.16 12.20 -20.74
N ALA A 217 -25.41 13.34 -20.10
CA ALA A 217 -25.56 13.44 -18.65
C ALA A 217 -26.68 12.54 -18.13
N ASP A 218 -27.85 12.53 -18.78
CA ASP A 218 -28.97 11.65 -18.40
C ASP A 218 -28.64 10.17 -18.51
N THR A 219 -27.76 9.81 -19.44
CA THR A 219 -27.32 8.42 -19.66
C THR A 219 -26.38 7.94 -18.57
N ILE A 220 -25.50 8.81 -18.05
CA ILE A 220 -24.41 8.40 -17.16
C ILE A 220 -24.46 8.98 -15.75
N ASN A 221 -25.37 9.91 -15.44
CA ASN A 221 -25.35 10.59 -14.15
C ASN A 221 -25.54 9.64 -12.96
N GLY A 222 -26.22 8.50 -13.14
CA GLY A 222 -26.39 7.49 -12.10
C GLY A 222 -25.11 6.78 -11.68
N PHE A 223 -24.03 6.88 -12.46
CA PHE A 223 -22.73 6.32 -12.11
C PHE A 223 -21.94 7.29 -11.25
N ASP A 224 -21.07 6.76 -10.38
CA ASP A 224 -20.25 7.52 -9.44
C ASP A 224 -18.78 7.64 -9.88
N ASN A 225 -18.44 7.03 -11.02
CA ASN A 225 -17.08 6.95 -11.56
C ASN A 225 -16.85 7.91 -12.74
N VAL A 226 -17.64 8.98 -12.87
CA VAL A 226 -17.64 9.85 -14.05
C VAL A 226 -17.00 11.22 -13.77
N LEU A 227 -16.26 11.70 -14.77
CA LEU A 227 -15.87 13.10 -14.98
C LEU A 227 -16.28 13.47 -16.41
N TYR A 228 -16.47 14.76 -16.68
CA TYR A 228 -16.64 15.28 -18.03
C TYR A 228 -15.36 15.94 -18.52
N GLU A 229 -15.11 15.86 -19.81
CA GLU A 229 -14.13 16.66 -20.54
C GLU A 229 -14.83 17.34 -21.71
N ILE A 230 -14.66 18.66 -21.84
CA ILE A 230 -15.40 19.40 -22.86
C ILE A 230 -14.98 18.98 -24.26
N SER A 231 -13.70 19.15 -24.61
CA SER A 231 -13.24 18.91 -25.97
C SER A 231 -11.75 18.64 -25.99
N ASN A 232 -11.32 17.67 -26.80
CA ASN A 232 -9.90 17.55 -27.14
C ASN A 232 -9.49 18.71 -28.05
N GLU A 233 -8.35 19.35 -27.76
CA GLU A 233 -7.53 20.10 -28.73
C GLU A 233 -8.29 21.05 -29.66
N ASN A 234 -9.23 21.81 -29.09
CA ASN A 234 -10.07 22.74 -29.84
C ASN A 234 -9.31 24.03 -30.25
N HIS A 235 -9.87 24.87 -31.14
CA HIS A 235 -9.21 26.10 -31.58
C HIS A 235 -9.36 27.23 -30.53
N PRO A 236 -8.48 28.24 -30.46
CA PRO A 236 -8.54 29.28 -29.42
C PRO A 236 -9.85 30.08 -29.33
N PRO A 237 -10.54 30.44 -30.44
CA PRO A 237 -11.86 31.07 -30.40
C PRO A 237 -12.94 30.28 -29.64
N SER A 238 -12.81 28.96 -29.52
CA SER A 238 -13.75 28.11 -28.77
C SER A 238 -13.81 28.41 -27.26
N THR A 239 -12.91 29.22 -26.70
CA THR A 239 -12.78 29.43 -25.24
C THR A 239 -14.10 29.76 -24.55
N GLN A 240 -14.85 30.74 -25.08
CA GLN A 240 -16.12 31.15 -24.46
C GLN A 240 -17.20 30.08 -24.60
N TRP A 241 -17.20 29.34 -25.70
CA TRP A 241 -18.08 28.19 -25.90
C TRP A 241 -17.75 27.07 -24.90
N GLN A 242 -16.47 26.72 -24.71
CA GLN A 242 -16.09 25.72 -23.71
C GLN A 242 -16.49 26.15 -22.29
N TYR A 243 -16.29 27.42 -21.94
CA TYR A 243 -16.72 27.96 -20.64
C TYR A 243 -18.23 27.89 -20.45
N HIS A 244 -18.99 28.14 -21.52
CA HIS A 244 -20.44 28.01 -21.54
C HIS A 244 -20.88 26.56 -21.31
N VAL A 245 -20.29 25.60 -22.02
CA VAL A 245 -20.60 24.16 -21.85
C VAL A 245 -20.29 23.71 -20.41
N ILE A 246 -19.16 24.12 -19.84
CA ILE A 246 -18.82 23.80 -18.43
C ILE A 246 -19.90 24.27 -17.46
N ARG A 247 -20.30 25.55 -17.58
CA ARG A 247 -21.34 26.12 -16.72
C ARG A 247 -22.69 25.44 -16.94
N PHE A 248 -23.01 25.11 -18.19
CA PHE A 248 -24.23 24.40 -18.55
C PHE A 248 -24.31 23.02 -17.89
N ILE A 249 -23.25 22.20 -17.96
CA ILE A 249 -23.20 20.88 -17.31
C ILE A 249 -23.38 21.03 -15.80
N LYS A 250 -22.62 21.94 -15.18
CA LYS A 250 -22.69 22.19 -13.73
C LYS A 250 -24.08 22.64 -13.30
N GLU A 251 -24.75 23.49 -14.09
CA GLU A 251 -26.12 23.91 -13.80
C GLU A 251 -27.12 22.77 -13.99
N TYR A 252 -26.98 21.98 -15.05
CA TYR A 252 -27.87 20.87 -15.34
C TYR A 252 -27.78 19.77 -14.27
N GLU A 253 -26.57 19.39 -13.86
CA GLU A 253 -26.36 18.35 -12.85
C GLU A 253 -26.77 18.75 -11.42
N LYS A 254 -27.00 20.04 -11.12
CA LYS A 254 -27.66 20.44 -9.87
C LYS A 254 -29.06 19.83 -9.72
N THR A 255 -29.70 19.48 -10.83
CA THR A 255 -31.03 18.83 -10.85
C THR A 255 -30.95 17.30 -10.76
N LYS A 256 -29.74 16.74 -10.65
CA LYS A 256 -29.46 15.31 -10.74
C LYS A 256 -28.89 14.74 -9.43
N PRO A 257 -28.94 13.41 -9.23
CA PRO A 257 -28.39 12.78 -8.02
C PRO A 257 -26.90 13.03 -7.79
N ASN A 258 -26.10 13.03 -8.85
CA ASN A 258 -24.65 13.22 -8.77
C ASN A 258 -24.22 14.51 -9.48
N GLN A 259 -23.19 15.16 -8.97
CA GLN A 259 -22.50 16.29 -9.62
C GLN A 259 -21.06 15.88 -9.89
N HIS A 260 -20.71 15.71 -11.16
CA HIS A 260 -19.40 15.24 -11.57
C HIS A 260 -18.44 16.39 -11.87
N PRO A 261 -17.12 16.20 -11.68
CA PRO A 261 -16.14 17.19 -12.08
C PRO A 261 -16.16 17.42 -13.59
N VAL A 262 -16.06 18.69 -14.00
CA VAL A 262 -16.00 19.08 -15.41
C VAL A 262 -14.62 19.64 -15.74
N GLY A 263 -13.98 19.10 -16.77
CA GLY A 263 -12.63 19.42 -17.18
C GLY A 263 -12.53 20.13 -18.52
N MET A 264 -11.44 20.88 -18.68
CA MET A 264 -11.07 21.53 -19.94
C MET A 264 -9.62 21.20 -20.29
N THR A 265 -9.37 20.79 -21.51
CA THR A 265 -8.03 20.46 -22.00
C THR A 265 -7.54 21.50 -23.00
N PHE A 266 -6.24 21.45 -23.28
CA PHE A 266 -5.56 22.47 -24.07
C PHE A 266 -6.16 22.65 -25.47
N GLN A 267 -6.22 23.90 -25.93
CA GLN A 267 -6.64 24.28 -27.28
C GLN A 267 -5.45 24.27 -28.24
N TYR A 268 -5.35 23.27 -29.12
CA TYR A 268 -4.26 23.14 -30.09
C TYR A 268 -4.72 23.58 -31.49
N GLN A 269 -4.03 24.47 -32.24
CA GLN A 269 -2.78 25.17 -31.92
C GLN A 269 -3.02 26.66 -31.69
N GLY A 270 -2.41 27.19 -30.62
CA GLY A 270 -2.43 28.62 -30.28
C GLY A 270 -3.18 28.96 -28.99
N GLY A 271 -3.71 27.97 -28.28
CA GLY A 271 -4.26 28.15 -26.94
C GLY A 271 -3.19 28.51 -25.92
N THR A 272 -3.60 28.76 -24.68
CA THR A 272 -2.66 29.04 -23.58
C THR A 272 -3.06 28.29 -22.32
N ASN A 273 -2.07 27.93 -21.48
CA ASN A 273 -2.35 27.40 -20.15
C ASN A 273 -3.13 28.41 -19.27
N GLN A 274 -2.99 29.71 -19.52
CA GLN A 274 -3.73 30.74 -18.79
C GLN A 274 -5.25 30.62 -19.01
N ALA A 275 -5.70 30.36 -20.24
CA ALA A 275 -7.11 30.10 -20.51
C ALA A 275 -7.64 28.89 -19.71
N LEU A 276 -6.84 27.83 -19.57
CA LEU A 276 -7.20 26.69 -18.73
C LEU A 276 -7.34 27.09 -17.25
N PHE A 277 -6.38 27.86 -16.72
CA PHE A 277 -6.43 28.33 -15.33
C PHE A 277 -7.59 29.29 -15.06
N ASP A 278 -7.98 30.12 -16.03
CA ASP A 278 -9.09 31.06 -15.90
C ASP A 278 -10.47 30.41 -16.12
N SER A 279 -10.50 29.19 -16.64
CA SER A 279 -11.74 28.46 -16.92
C SER A 279 -12.56 28.17 -15.67
N PRO A 280 -13.89 27.98 -15.81
CA PRO A 280 -14.74 27.48 -14.72
C PRO A 280 -14.57 25.96 -14.44
N ALA A 281 -13.63 25.27 -15.10
CA ALA A 281 -13.41 23.83 -14.95
C ALA A 281 -12.87 23.46 -13.56
N ASP A 282 -13.23 22.27 -13.07
CA ASP A 282 -12.71 21.68 -11.83
C ASP A 282 -11.31 21.10 -12.00
N TRP A 283 -11.00 20.64 -13.23
CA TRP A 283 -9.69 20.12 -13.60
C TRP A 283 -9.27 20.55 -15.00
N ILE A 284 -7.96 20.51 -15.26
CA ILE A 284 -7.39 20.90 -16.55
C ILE A 284 -6.25 19.98 -17.01
N SER A 285 -5.99 19.95 -18.32
CA SER A 285 -4.78 19.36 -18.90
C SER A 285 -4.00 20.37 -19.74
N PRO A 286 -2.78 20.75 -19.31
CA PRO A 286 -2.00 21.83 -19.90
C PRO A 286 -1.23 21.41 -21.15
N ASN A 287 -0.75 22.40 -21.89
CA ASN A 287 0.22 22.26 -22.97
C ASN A 287 1.68 22.20 -22.44
N PRO A 288 2.68 22.06 -23.33
CA PRO A 288 4.10 22.01 -22.94
C PRO A 288 4.65 23.27 -22.25
N ASP A 289 4.01 24.43 -22.36
CA ASP A 289 4.55 25.71 -21.93
C ASP A 289 4.75 25.77 -20.41
N GLY A 290 5.91 26.25 -19.97
CA GLY A 290 6.26 26.27 -18.54
C GLY A 290 6.87 24.97 -18.04
N GLY A 291 7.22 24.03 -18.93
CA GLY A 291 8.03 22.85 -18.62
C GLY A 291 7.23 21.57 -18.38
N TYR A 292 5.90 21.58 -18.55
CA TYR A 292 5.04 20.42 -18.31
C TYR A 292 5.45 19.15 -19.05
N ARG A 293 6.06 19.32 -20.24
CA ARG A 293 6.58 18.23 -21.06
C ARG A 293 7.74 17.50 -20.38
N ASP A 294 8.82 18.16 -19.97
CA ASP A 294 10.04 17.44 -19.55
C ASP A 294 10.37 17.53 -18.06
N ASP A 295 10.03 18.65 -17.42
CA ASP A 295 10.27 18.94 -16.00
C ASP A 295 9.15 19.81 -15.42
N PRO A 296 7.96 19.24 -15.18
CA PRO A 296 6.79 20.02 -14.78
C PRO A 296 7.07 20.80 -13.48
N PRO A 297 6.62 22.07 -13.39
CA PRO A 297 6.79 22.88 -12.19
C PRO A 297 6.02 22.27 -11.01
N ALA A 298 6.35 22.57 -9.75
CA ALA A 298 5.48 22.11 -8.65
C ALA A 298 4.09 22.75 -8.78
N THR A 299 3.03 21.94 -8.70
CA THR A 299 1.68 22.49 -8.70
C THR A 299 1.44 23.36 -7.46
N ASP A 300 0.85 24.52 -7.66
CA ASP A 300 0.41 25.43 -6.60
C ASP A 300 -0.96 25.02 -6.01
N GLY A 301 -1.66 24.09 -6.66
CA GLY A 301 -2.96 23.57 -6.23
C GLY A 301 -4.14 24.50 -6.51
N ARG A 302 -4.00 25.51 -7.38
CA ARG A 302 -5.15 26.34 -7.79
C ARG A 302 -6.21 25.56 -8.56
N LYS A 303 -5.82 24.45 -9.20
CA LYS A 303 -6.69 23.49 -9.87
C LYS A 303 -6.18 22.07 -9.68
N VAL A 304 -7.06 21.09 -9.87
CA VAL A 304 -6.65 19.72 -10.14
C VAL A 304 -6.08 19.68 -11.56
N ILE A 305 -4.85 19.21 -11.72
CA ILE A 305 -4.17 19.17 -13.01
C ILE A 305 -3.88 17.72 -13.38
N LEU A 306 -4.35 17.33 -14.56
CA LEU A 306 -4.07 16.05 -15.20
C LEU A 306 -3.04 16.31 -16.29
N ASN A 307 -1.78 16.01 -15.98
CA ASN A 307 -0.73 16.00 -16.99
C ASN A 307 -0.96 14.80 -17.90
N ASP A 308 -1.31 15.09 -19.14
CA ASP A 308 -1.65 14.11 -20.16
C ASP A 308 -0.60 14.14 -21.27
N THR A 309 -0.16 12.98 -21.74
CA THR A 309 0.81 12.92 -22.83
C THR A 309 0.22 13.35 -24.17
N ASP A 310 -1.11 13.26 -24.37
CA ASP A 310 -1.78 13.69 -25.61
C ASP A 310 -1.38 15.12 -25.97
N HIS A 311 -1.57 16.06 -25.05
CA HIS A 311 -1.27 17.49 -25.27
C HIS A 311 0.21 17.84 -25.17
N LEU A 312 1.06 16.91 -24.73
CA LEU A 312 2.48 17.16 -24.50
C LEU A 312 3.37 16.56 -25.60
N TRP A 313 2.94 15.42 -26.17
CA TRP A 313 3.64 14.68 -27.21
C TRP A 313 2.71 14.01 -28.25
N GLY A 314 1.41 13.89 -27.99
CA GLY A 314 0.57 12.83 -28.54
C GLY A 314 0.90 11.52 -27.81
N ILE A 315 1.70 10.67 -28.44
CA ILE A 315 2.26 9.46 -27.81
C ILE A 315 3.69 9.76 -27.35
N GLY A 316 3.95 9.68 -26.04
CA GLY A 316 5.28 9.97 -25.52
C GLY A 316 5.41 9.85 -24.00
N GLY A 317 6.33 10.63 -23.44
CA GLY A 317 6.66 10.59 -22.02
C GLY A 317 7.66 9.49 -21.65
N SER A 318 7.93 9.38 -20.35
CA SER A 318 8.87 8.39 -19.80
C SER A 318 8.47 8.03 -18.38
N GLN A 319 8.98 6.91 -17.87
CA GLN A 319 8.89 6.54 -16.46
C GLN A 319 9.32 7.70 -15.54
N GLY A 320 10.42 8.37 -15.87
CA GLY A 320 10.90 9.50 -15.09
C GLY A 320 9.92 10.67 -15.09
N TRP A 321 9.29 10.99 -16.22
CA TRP A 321 8.27 12.02 -16.28
C TRP A 321 7.04 11.70 -15.42
N VAL A 322 6.60 10.43 -15.37
CA VAL A 322 5.50 10.00 -14.48
C VAL A 322 5.83 10.29 -13.02
N TRP A 323 7.04 9.92 -12.56
CA TRP A 323 7.47 10.15 -11.19
C TRP A 323 7.72 11.62 -10.85
N LYS A 324 8.30 12.39 -11.77
CA LYS A 324 8.43 13.85 -11.61
C LYS A 324 7.06 14.49 -11.47
N SER A 325 6.10 14.17 -12.34
CA SER A 325 4.74 14.69 -12.29
C SER A 325 4.07 14.35 -10.96
N PHE A 326 4.12 13.09 -10.54
CA PHE A 326 3.49 12.66 -9.29
C PHE A 326 4.10 13.35 -8.06
N THR A 327 5.43 13.40 -7.95
CA THR A 327 6.11 14.07 -6.83
C THR A 327 5.96 15.59 -6.85
N ARG A 328 5.58 16.17 -7.99
CA ARG A 328 5.21 17.58 -8.15
C ARG A 328 3.73 17.84 -7.95
N GLY A 329 2.94 16.83 -7.57
CA GLY A 329 1.54 16.94 -7.15
C GLY A 329 0.51 16.84 -8.28
N TYR A 330 0.90 16.38 -9.46
CA TYR A 330 -0.01 16.19 -10.61
C TYR A 330 -0.70 14.83 -10.60
N ASN A 331 -1.84 14.75 -11.27
CA ASN A 331 -2.44 13.52 -11.78
C ASN A 331 -1.81 13.22 -13.16
N VAL A 332 -1.70 11.96 -13.54
CA VAL A 332 -0.88 11.57 -14.72
C VAL A 332 -1.66 10.64 -15.64
N LEU A 333 -1.81 11.02 -16.89
CA LEU A 333 -2.57 10.31 -17.90
C LEU A 333 -1.68 10.05 -19.14
N PHE A 334 -1.84 8.89 -19.79
CA PHE A 334 -1.02 8.47 -20.92
C PHE A 334 -1.89 8.09 -22.10
N MET A 335 -1.61 8.74 -23.22
CA MET A 335 -2.16 8.38 -24.51
C MET A 335 -1.41 7.16 -25.07
N ASP A 336 -2.07 6.01 -24.96
CA ASP A 336 -1.47 4.71 -25.22
C ASP A 336 -1.86 4.20 -26.62
N PRO A 337 -0.90 3.84 -27.48
CA PRO A 337 -1.15 3.15 -28.75
C PRO A 337 -1.47 1.66 -28.49
N TYR A 338 -2.47 1.39 -27.63
CA TYR A 338 -2.75 0.08 -27.05
C TYR A 338 -2.90 -1.02 -28.10
N ASP A 339 -3.72 -0.77 -29.13
CA ASP A 339 -4.01 -1.71 -30.22
C ASP A 339 -3.20 -1.44 -31.51
N GLY A 340 -2.55 -0.28 -31.60
CA GLY A 340 -1.82 0.16 -32.79
C GLY A 340 -2.69 0.32 -34.05
N GLU A 341 -4.02 0.22 -33.94
CA GLU A 341 -4.93 0.29 -35.08
C GLU A 341 -4.91 1.69 -35.69
N VAL A 342 -5.00 2.70 -34.82
CA VAL A 342 -5.00 4.11 -35.21
C VAL A 342 -3.57 4.62 -35.42
N LEU A 343 -2.79 4.77 -34.35
CA LEU A 343 -1.40 5.21 -34.39
C LEU A 343 -0.51 4.25 -33.60
N GLY A 344 0.77 4.14 -33.98
CA GLY A 344 1.76 3.34 -33.26
C GLY A 344 1.68 1.83 -33.52
N GLN A 345 2.09 1.03 -32.52
CA GLN A 345 2.17 -0.43 -32.61
C GLN A 345 1.47 -1.08 -31.39
N PRO A 346 0.74 -2.20 -31.58
CA PRO A 346 0.01 -2.86 -30.51
C PRO A 346 0.93 -3.27 -29.37
N LEU A 347 0.58 -2.88 -28.15
CA LEU A 347 1.29 -3.26 -26.91
C LEU A 347 2.82 -3.11 -27.01
N ASP A 348 3.29 -2.04 -27.67
CA ASP A 348 4.72 -1.80 -27.86
C ASP A 348 5.46 -1.78 -26.50
N PRO A 349 6.47 -2.66 -26.28
CA PRO A 349 7.21 -2.74 -25.03
C PRO A 349 7.94 -1.44 -24.65
N GLN A 350 8.19 -0.53 -25.59
CA GLN A 350 8.82 0.76 -25.30
C GLN A 350 8.00 1.59 -24.29
N TRP A 351 6.68 1.39 -24.26
CA TRP A 351 5.77 2.12 -23.37
C TRP A 351 5.53 1.43 -22.03
N ASP A 352 5.99 0.19 -21.86
CA ASP A 352 5.81 -0.57 -20.62
C ASP A 352 6.34 0.13 -19.36
N PRO A 353 7.50 0.84 -19.39
CA PRO A 353 7.95 1.61 -18.24
C PRO A 353 6.95 2.71 -17.82
N VAL A 354 6.30 3.39 -18.76
CA VAL A 354 5.28 4.41 -18.48
C VAL A 354 4.04 3.74 -17.87
N ARG A 355 3.52 2.72 -18.55
CA ARG A 355 2.35 1.93 -18.12
C ARG A 355 2.49 1.40 -16.69
N ARG A 356 3.64 0.81 -16.35
CA ARG A 356 3.91 0.31 -14.99
C ARG A 356 4.05 1.44 -13.97
N SER A 357 4.74 2.53 -14.34
CA SER A 357 4.98 3.65 -13.44
C SER A 357 3.68 4.31 -12.94
N MET A 358 2.64 4.35 -13.76
CA MET A 358 1.30 4.81 -13.34
C MET A 358 0.74 3.96 -12.21
N GLY A 359 0.80 2.63 -12.35
CA GLY A 359 0.40 1.72 -11.29
C GLY A 359 1.21 1.92 -10.01
N TYR A 360 2.51 2.15 -10.14
CA TYR A 360 3.40 2.37 -9.01
C TYR A 360 3.15 3.71 -8.31
N THR A 361 2.89 4.80 -9.02
CA THR A 361 2.54 6.08 -8.38
C THR A 361 1.21 6.00 -7.66
N LEU A 362 0.21 5.28 -8.19
CA LEU A 362 -1.05 5.03 -7.47
C LEU A 362 -0.84 4.24 -6.19
N GLN A 363 0.01 3.23 -6.24
CA GLN A 363 0.43 2.45 -5.07
C GLN A 363 1.06 3.34 -3.99
N TYR A 364 1.94 4.28 -4.37
CA TYR A 364 2.58 5.18 -3.40
C TYR A 364 1.64 6.30 -2.92
N ALA A 365 0.73 6.78 -3.78
CA ALA A 365 -0.36 7.67 -3.38
C ALA A 365 -1.19 7.07 -2.25
N ARG A 366 -1.45 5.76 -2.31
CA ARG A 366 -2.20 5.01 -1.29
C ARG A 366 -1.44 4.81 0.02
N LYS A 367 -0.09 4.83 0.01
CA LYS A 367 0.75 4.79 1.23
C LYS A 367 0.86 6.15 1.92
N MET A 368 0.63 7.22 1.18
CA MET A 368 0.92 8.57 1.60
C MET A 368 -0.36 9.30 2.03
N ASP A 369 -0.27 10.10 3.08
CA ASP A 369 -1.34 11.01 3.48
C ASP A 369 -1.41 12.20 2.51
N LEU A 370 -1.96 11.95 1.32
CA LEU A 370 -2.12 12.97 0.27
C LEU A 370 -3.04 14.12 0.70
N ARG A 371 -3.81 14.00 1.79
CA ARG A 371 -4.58 15.12 2.32
C ARG A 371 -3.64 16.23 2.81
N GLN A 372 -2.54 15.84 3.43
CA GLN A 372 -1.54 16.75 4.00
C GLN A 372 -0.29 16.91 3.14
N ALA A 373 0.01 15.95 2.26
CA ALA A 373 1.22 15.99 1.46
C ALA A 373 1.23 17.15 0.44
N ARG A 374 2.37 17.81 0.29
CA ARG A 374 2.61 18.88 -0.69
C ARG A 374 3.95 18.70 -1.40
N PRO A 375 4.11 19.20 -2.63
CA PRO A 375 5.42 19.24 -3.27
C PRO A 375 6.41 20.06 -2.43
N ALA A 376 7.55 19.47 -2.10
CA ALA A 376 8.52 19.98 -1.13
C ALA A 376 9.94 19.94 -1.71
N HIS A 377 10.17 20.68 -2.80
CA HIS A 377 11.41 20.64 -3.57
C HIS A 377 12.66 21.06 -2.78
N GLU A 378 12.52 21.88 -1.75
CA GLU A 378 13.63 22.31 -0.87
C GLU A 378 13.96 21.30 0.25
N VAL A 379 13.15 20.25 0.41
CA VAL A 379 13.29 19.25 1.48
C VAL A 379 14.18 18.08 1.05
N ALA A 380 14.30 17.80 -0.24
CA ALA A 380 15.13 16.70 -0.74
C ALA A 380 16.14 17.17 -1.79
N SER A 381 17.34 16.59 -1.80
CA SER A 381 18.42 16.96 -2.74
C SER A 381 18.05 16.79 -4.21
N THR A 382 17.10 15.88 -4.51
CA THR A 382 16.67 15.60 -5.89
C THR A 382 15.69 16.65 -6.43
N LYS A 383 15.11 17.49 -5.56
CA LYS A 383 14.00 18.44 -5.83
C LYS A 383 12.65 17.80 -6.17
N TYR A 384 12.59 16.48 -6.33
CA TYR A 384 11.37 15.71 -6.60
C TYR A 384 10.89 15.04 -5.34
N CYS A 385 10.18 15.79 -4.51
CA CYS A 385 9.71 15.33 -3.21
C CYS A 385 8.26 15.74 -3.00
N LEU A 386 7.42 14.76 -2.66
CA LEU A 386 6.12 14.99 -2.07
C LEU A 386 6.27 14.72 -0.57
N ALA A 387 5.88 15.67 0.30
CA ALA A 387 6.07 15.54 1.74
C ALA A 387 4.85 15.97 2.56
N ASN A 388 4.52 15.16 3.57
CA ASN A 388 3.82 15.58 4.79
C ASN A 388 4.92 15.82 5.83
N VAL A 389 5.43 17.07 5.89
CA VAL A 389 6.64 17.41 6.64
C VAL A 389 6.53 16.94 8.10
N GLY A 390 7.61 16.35 8.61
CA GLY A 390 7.68 15.73 9.93
C GLY A 390 7.07 14.33 10.00
N LYS A 391 6.39 13.84 8.95
CA LYS A 391 5.69 12.53 8.96
C LYS A 391 6.04 11.62 7.80
N GLN A 392 5.98 12.08 6.56
CA GLN A 392 6.18 11.24 5.38
C GLN A 392 6.84 12.03 4.25
N TYR A 393 7.78 11.39 3.55
CA TYR A 393 8.53 11.98 2.46
C TYR A 393 8.67 10.93 1.36
N LEU A 394 8.18 11.24 0.16
CA LEU A 394 8.34 10.42 -1.02
C LEU A 394 9.22 11.16 -2.01
N VAL A 395 10.42 10.63 -2.24
CA VAL A 395 11.46 11.29 -3.02
C VAL A 395 11.78 10.45 -4.25
N TYR A 396 11.66 11.05 -5.42
CA TYR A 396 12.14 10.44 -6.67
C TYR A 396 13.56 10.92 -6.98
N ARG A 397 14.44 9.97 -7.31
CA ARG A 397 15.81 10.19 -7.78
C ARG A 397 15.88 9.74 -9.26
N PRO A 398 16.03 10.68 -10.21
CA PRO A 398 16.23 10.34 -11.61
C PRO A 398 17.53 9.55 -11.85
N ALA A 399 17.52 8.65 -12.83
CA ALA A 399 18.67 7.79 -13.19
C ALA A 399 20.01 8.52 -13.45
N GLY A 400 19.98 9.80 -13.82
CA GLY A 400 21.19 10.61 -14.04
C GLY A 400 21.85 11.16 -12.78
N GLN A 401 21.21 11.08 -11.61
CA GLN A 401 21.76 11.58 -10.34
C GLN A 401 22.57 10.48 -9.64
N THR A 402 23.78 10.79 -9.18
CA THR A 402 24.65 9.86 -8.44
C THR A 402 24.76 10.23 -6.95
N GLY A 403 25.18 9.27 -6.12
CA GLY A 403 25.33 9.48 -4.67
C GLY A 403 24.04 9.35 -3.85
N PRO A 404 24.11 9.61 -2.53
CA PRO A 404 22.98 9.49 -1.61
C PRO A 404 21.93 10.58 -1.84
N VAL A 405 20.68 10.25 -1.51
CA VAL A 405 19.60 11.24 -1.42
C VAL A 405 19.63 11.85 -0.02
N THR A 406 19.68 13.19 0.04
CA THR A 406 19.58 13.92 1.31
C THR A 406 18.13 14.37 1.49
N VAL A 407 17.57 14.13 2.67
CA VAL A 407 16.24 14.61 3.08
C VAL A 407 16.37 15.40 4.37
N LYS A 408 15.78 16.59 4.42
CA LYS A 408 15.67 17.40 5.64
C LYS A 408 14.59 16.81 6.55
N LEU A 409 15.02 16.23 7.67
CA LEU A 409 14.16 15.58 8.65
C LEU A 409 14.21 16.33 9.98
N GLU A 410 13.07 16.34 10.68
CA GLU A 410 13.03 16.71 12.10
C GLU A 410 13.65 15.59 12.94
N ARG A 411 13.93 15.85 14.21
CA ARG A 411 14.42 14.84 15.13
C ARG A 411 13.40 13.73 15.33
N GLY A 412 13.88 12.51 15.18
CA GLY A 412 13.10 11.31 15.45
C GLY A 412 13.64 10.09 14.73
N THR A 413 12.96 8.97 14.94
CA THR A 413 13.21 7.74 14.20
C THR A 413 12.33 7.71 12.97
N TYR A 414 12.93 7.44 11.82
CA TYR A 414 12.26 7.29 10.54
C TYR A 414 12.51 5.90 9.98
N ARG A 415 11.48 5.31 9.41
CA ARG A 415 11.59 4.13 8.54
C ARG A 415 11.83 4.61 7.12
N HIS A 416 12.62 3.86 6.38
CA HIS A 416 12.82 4.12 4.97
C HIS A 416 12.72 2.82 4.17
N GLU A 417 12.26 2.94 2.93
CA GLU A 417 12.34 1.89 1.90
C GLU A 417 12.80 2.51 0.58
N TRP A 418 13.55 1.74 -0.18
CA TRP A 418 13.89 2.06 -1.57
C TRP A 418 13.05 1.22 -2.52
N PHE A 419 12.66 1.80 -3.64
CA PHE A 419 11.94 1.14 -4.72
C PHE A 419 12.58 1.47 -6.06
N ASP A 420 12.79 0.44 -6.88
CA ASP A 420 13.28 0.57 -8.25
C ASP A 420 12.08 0.53 -9.21
N PRO A 421 11.70 1.66 -9.83
CA PRO A 421 10.58 1.69 -10.76
C PRO A 421 10.82 0.85 -12.03
N GLY A 422 12.08 0.59 -12.40
CA GLY A 422 12.40 -0.23 -13.57
C GLY A 422 12.02 -1.70 -13.37
N SER A 423 12.38 -2.28 -12.21
CA SER A 423 12.12 -3.70 -11.90
C SER A 423 10.88 -3.94 -11.02
N GLY A 424 10.31 -2.90 -10.41
CA GLY A 424 9.21 -3.02 -9.44
C GLY A 424 9.63 -3.56 -8.08
N LYS A 425 10.94 -3.66 -7.79
CA LYS A 425 11.45 -4.27 -6.56
C LYS A 425 11.67 -3.25 -5.45
N GLN A 426 11.34 -3.65 -4.23
CA GLN A 426 11.72 -2.94 -3.01
C GLN A 426 13.09 -3.44 -2.50
N ALA A 427 13.90 -2.53 -1.95
CA ALA A 427 15.20 -2.82 -1.35
C ALA A 427 15.47 -1.92 -0.14
N SER A 428 16.51 -2.24 0.63
CA SER A 428 17.06 -1.40 1.70
C SER A 428 16.00 -0.82 2.64
N VAL A 429 15.15 -1.69 3.18
CA VAL A 429 14.16 -1.33 4.20
C VAL A 429 14.85 -1.26 5.56
N GLY A 430 14.71 -0.14 6.26
CA GLY A 430 15.40 0.07 7.53
C GLY A 430 14.85 1.20 8.37
N THR A 431 15.54 1.49 9.47
CA THR A 431 15.28 2.63 10.36
C THR A 431 16.51 3.54 10.43
N THR A 432 16.28 4.83 10.54
CA THR A 432 17.31 5.87 10.68
C THR A 432 16.86 6.85 11.76
N THR A 433 17.76 7.19 12.68
CA THR A 433 17.51 8.26 13.66
C THR A 433 18.07 9.56 13.11
N ALA A 434 17.23 10.58 12.96
CA ALA A 434 17.62 11.92 12.55
C ALA A 434 17.80 12.83 13.79
N ALA A 435 18.83 13.67 13.79
CA ALA A 435 19.17 14.59 14.88
C ALA A 435 18.58 16.01 14.73
N ASP A 436 17.76 16.24 13.70
CA ASP A 436 17.39 17.52 13.04
C ASP A 436 18.32 17.87 11.87
N GLY A 437 17.73 18.14 10.69
CA GLY A 437 18.43 18.61 9.49
C GLY A 437 18.65 17.54 8.41
N ASP A 438 19.75 17.66 7.68
CA ASP A 438 20.07 16.81 6.53
C ASP A 438 20.38 15.36 6.96
N THR A 439 19.58 14.42 6.44
CA THR A 439 19.80 12.98 6.62
C THR A 439 20.05 12.33 5.27
N GLN A 440 21.15 11.59 5.14
CA GLN A 440 21.54 10.92 3.90
C GLN A 440 21.03 9.49 3.83
N PHE A 441 20.50 9.12 2.67
CA PHE A 441 20.05 7.77 2.34
C PHE A 441 20.83 7.30 1.10
N PRO A 442 21.74 6.34 1.22
CA PRO A 442 22.40 5.73 0.06
C PRO A 442 21.39 4.96 -0.80
N SER A 443 21.33 5.26 -2.10
CA SER A 443 20.52 4.50 -3.05
C SER A 443 21.17 3.14 -3.33
N PRO A 444 20.44 2.02 -3.24
CA PRO A 444 20.94 0.72 -3.67
C PRO A 444 20.87 0.51 -5.19
N PHE A 445 20.32 1.49 -5.93
CA PHE A 445 20.09 1.40 -7.36
C PHE A 445 20.92 2.43 -8.15
N GLU A 446 21.43 2.00 -9.31
CA GLU A 446 22.17 2.86 -10.23
C GLU A 446 21.26 3.78 -11.05
N GLY A 447 20.06 3.29 -11.43
CA GLY A 447 19.08 4.02 -12.22
C GLY A 447 18.06 4.82 -11.41
N ASP A 448 16.86 4.96 -11.98
CA ASP A 448 15.72 5.58 -11.30
C ASP A 448 15.48 4.92 -9.94
N ALA A 449 15.22 5.72 -8.92
CA ALA A 449 14.96 5.21 -7.59
C ALA A 449 13.92 6.06 -6.87
N VAL A 450 13.11 5.43 -6.04
CA VAL A 450 12.13 6.09 -5.19
C VAL A 450 12.46 5.75 -3.74
N LEU A 451 12.70 6.79 -2.94
CA LEU A 451 12.89 6.68 -1.50
C LEU A 451 11.59 7.09 -0.82
N PHE A 452 11.04 6.21 0.02
CA PHE A 452 9.91 6.55 0.88
C PHE A 452 10.34 6.51 2.34
N VAL A 453 10.28 7.67 3.00
CA VAL A 453 10.66 7.86 4.40
C VAL A 453 9.40 8.17 5.21
N THR A 454 9.18 7.46 6.30
CA THR A 454 8.03 7.65 7.20
C THR A 454 8.51 7.74 8.64
N ARG A 455 7.98 8.68 9.43
CA ARG A 455 8.30 8.77 10.84
C ARG A 455 7.75 7.53 11.55
N ALA A 456 8.60 6.84 12.29
CA ALA A 456 8.18 5.71 13.11
C ALA A 456 7.30 6.23 14.26
N GLU A 457 6.15 5.60 14.48
CA GLU A 457 5.30 5.92 15.62
C GLU A 457 5.60 5.01 16.81
N PHE A 458 5.61 5.62 17.98
CA PHE A 458 5.77 4.96 19.27
C PHE A 458 4.58 5.34 20.15
N PRO A 459 4.04 4.42 20.96
CA PRO A 459 2.98 4.75 21.89
C PRO A 459 3.48 5.81 22.89
N ALA A 460 2.64 6.78 23.17
CA ALA A 460 2.81 7.66 24.31
C ALA A 460 2.42 6.87 25.59
N LYS A 461 1.58 7.46 26.46
CA LYS A 461 0.95 6.71 27.56
C LYS A 461 0.12 5.54 27.04
N ASP A 462 -0.59 5.74 25.94
CA ASP A 462 -1.41 4.73 25.27
C ASP A 462 -1.07 4.64 23.78
N TRP A 463 -1.52 3.57 23.13
CA TRP A 463 -1.39 3.41 21.68
C TRP A 463 -2.47 4.20 20.94
N SER A 464 -2.05 4.91 19.91
CA SER A 464 -2.98 5.45 18.90
C SER A 464 -3.71 4.31 18.21
N GLN A 465 -5.03 4.37 18.22
CA GLN A 465 -5.89 3.48 17.44
C GLN A 465 -5.92 3.94 15.99
N ALA A 466 -6.03 3.00 15.06
CA ALA A 466 -6.19 3.29 13.64
C ALA A 466 -7.11 2.26 12.98
N SER A 467 -7.87 2.66 11.96
CA SER A 467 -8.60 1.69 11.17
C SER A 467 -7.62 0.80 10.38
N PRO A 468 -7.95 -0.47 10.10
CA PRO A 468 -7.12 -1.33 9.28
C PRO A 468 -6.78 -0.71 7.92
N GLU A 469 -7.74 -0.04 7.27
CA GLU A 469 -7.57 0.60 5.95
C GLU A 469 -6.50 1.68 5.98
N SER A 470 -6.52 2.53 7.00
CA SER A 470 -5.54 3.61 7.18
C SER A 470 -4.11 3.08 7.38
N GLN A 471 -3.96 1.80 7.73
CA GLN A 471 -2.67 1.12 7.88
C GLN A 471 -2.39 0.11 6.76
N GLY A 472 -3.18 0.13 5.67
CA GLY A 472 -2.98 -0.74 4.51
C GLY A 472 -3.35 -2.20 4.78
N LEU A 473 -4.45 -2.43 5.50
CA LEU A 473 -5.12 -3.73 5.57
C LEU A 473 -6.58 -3.59 5.15
N ASP A 474 -7.12 -4.63 4.54
CA ASP A 474 -8.55 -4.81 4.36
C ASP A 474 -9.20 -5.28 5.69
N SER A 475 -10.21 -4.55 6.16
CA SER A 475 -10.88 -4.83 7.43
C SER A 475 -11.65 -6.14 7.43
N ALA A 476 -12.31 -6.48 6.31
CA ALA A 476 -13.10 -7.70 6.20
C ALA A 476 -12.21 -8.95 6.29
N SER A 477 -11.10 -8.95 5.56
CA SER A 477 -10.08 -9.99 5.59
C SER A 477 -9.38 -10.09 6.93
N LEU A 478 -9.08 -8.95 7.58
CA LEU A 478 -8.51 -8.96 8.93
C LEU A 478 -9.48 -9.59 9.94
N LYS A 479 -10.77 -9.24 9.87
CA LYS A 479 -11.81 -9.83 10.71
C LYS A 479 -11.94 -11.33 10.50
N ALA A 480 -11.89 -11.79 9.25
CA ALA A 480 -11.90 -13.22 8.91
C ALA A 480 -10.68 -13.95 9.50
N ALA A 481 -9.49 -13.35 9.45
CA ALA A 481 -8.30 -13.90 10.09
C ALA A 481 -8.49 -14.04 11.61
N VAL A 482 -9.05 -13.01 12.26
CA VAL A 482 -9.31 -13.06 13.71
C VAL A 482 -10.36 -14.12 14.06
N GLU A 483 -11.40 -14.29 13.23
CA GLU A 483 -12.37 -15.38 13.41
C GLU A 483 -11.72 -16.75 13.31
N TYR A 484 -10.88 -16.96 12.30
CA TYR A 484 -10.13 -18.19 12.18
C TYR A 484 -9.28 -18.49 13.42
N LEU A 485 -8.61 -17.47 13.99
CA LEU A 485 -7.84 -17.67 15.22
C LEU A 485 -8.77 -18.02 16.40
N ARG A 486 -9.91 -17.35 16.55
CA ARG A 486 -10.91 -17.65 17.58
C ARG A 486 -11.41 -19.09 17.49
N GLU A 487 -11.79 -19.54 16.31
CA GLU A 487 -12.24 -20.92 16.04
C GLU A 487 -11.15 -21.96 16.29
N ASN A 488 -9.88 -21.55 16.34
CA ASN A 488 -8.73 -22.40 16.60
C ASN A 488 -8.11 -22.22 17.99
N SER A 489 -8.78 -21.48 18.87
CA SER A 489 -8.38 -21.21 20.25
C SER A 489 -9.29 -21.91 21.26
N GLY A 490 -8.87 -21.97 22.52
CA GLY A 490 -9.71 -22.42 23.62
C GLY A 490 -10.72 -21.34 24.07
N PRO A 491 -11.36 -21.50 25.24
CA PRO A 491 -12.40 -20.59 25.72
C PRO A 491 -11.98 -19.13 25.89
N ASP A 492 -10.69 -18.83 26.09
CA ASP A 492 -10.22 -17.44 26.16
C ASP A 492 -10.23 -16.78 24.77
N GLY A 493 -10.23 -17.57 23.70
CA GLY A 493 -10.44 -17.12 22.32
C GLY A 493 -9.40 -16.09 21.89
N VAL A 494 -9.89 -14.93 21.47
CA VAL A 494 -9.08 -13.77 21.05
C VAL A 494 -9.31 -12.56 21.97
N ASN A 495 -9.73 -12.81 23.22
CA ASN A 495 -10.05 -11.75 24.18
C ASN A 495 -8.83 -10.90 24.54
N GLU A 496 -7.64 -11.50 24.54
CA GLU A 496 -6.36 -10.87 24.85
C GLU A 496 -5.47 -10.78 23.59
N LEU A 497 -6.10 -10.60 22.41
CA LEU A 497 -5.42 -10.36 21.14
C LEU A 497 -5.17 -8.87 20.92
N VAL A 498 -3.93 -8.48 20.62
CA VAL A 498 -3.58 -7.14 20.13
C VAL A 498 -2.79 -7.25 18.84
N MET A 499 -3.08 -6.39 17.86
CA MET A 499 -2.32 -6.30 16.61
C MET A 499 -1.95 -4.86 16.33
N ILE A 500 -0.65 -4.66 16.09
CA ILE A 500 -0.02 -3.36 15.95
C ILE A 500 0.65 -3.33 14.61
N ARG A 501 0.38 -2.30 13.82
CA ARG A 501 1.00 -2.12 12.52
C ARG A 501 1.40 -0.66 12.38
N ASN A 502 2.62 -0.43 11.93
CA ASN A 502 3.17 0.92 11.79
C ASN A 502 3.14 1.75 13.09
N GLY A 503 3.24 1.08 14.24
CA GLY A 503 3.19 1.72 15.55
C GLY A 503 1.78 2.12 16.03
N ARG A 504 0.72 1.75 15.29
CA ARG A 504 -0.67 1.98 15.66
C ARG A 504 -1.41 0.68 15.93
N MET A 505 -2.36 0.72 16.85
CA MET A 505 -3.21 -0.43 17.15
C MET A 505 -4.31 -0.54 16.10
N VAL A 506 -4.30 -1.66 15.37
CA VAL A 506 -5.30 -1.97 14.32
C VAL A 506 -6.31 -3.03 14.78
N TRP A 507 -6.03 -3.69 15.90
CA TRP A 507 -6.97 -4.59 16.57
C TRP A 507 -6.73 -4.66 18.07
N ALA A 508 -7.82 -4.71 18.84
CA ALA A 508 -7.83 -4.88 20.28
C ALA A 508 -8.95 -5.84 20.71
N GLY A 509 -8.60 -6.93 21.39
CA GLY A 509 -9.57 -7.73 22.14
C GLY A 509 -10.06 -7.00 23.40
N PRO A 510 -11.20 -7.42 23.99
CA PRO A 510 -11.80 -6.78 25.16
C PRO A 510 -10.94 -6.81 26.43
N ASN A 511 -10.01 -7.76 26.56
CA ASN A 511 -9.26 -8.03 27.79
C ASN A 511 -7.74 -7.84 27.64
N ILE A 512 -7.27 -7.02 26.69
CA ILE A 512 -5.82 -6.82 26.43
C ILE A 512 -5.02 -6.25 27.61
N ASP A 513 -5.69 -5.78 28.66
CA ASP A 513 -5.10 -5.26 29.91
C ASP A 513 -5.18 -6.24 31.09
N LYS A 514 -5.69 -7.46 30.88
CA LYS A 514 -5.65 -8.54 31.87
C LYS A 514 -4.20 -8.97 32.06
N VAL A 515 -3.81 -9.20 33.32
CA VAL A 515 -2.46 -9.60 33.69
C VAL A 515 -2.49 -11.04 34.12
N HIS A 516 -1.64 -11.86 33.51
CA HIS A 516 -1.35 -13.21 33.97
C HIS A 516 0.08 -13.61 33.58
N GLY A 517 0.53 -14.74 34.10
CA GLY A 517 1.84 -15.29 33.75
C GLY A 517 1.92 -15.67 32.28
N VAL A 518 3.08 -15.52 31.65
CA VAL A 518 3.29 -15.90 30.23
C VAL A 518 4.26 -17.08 30.06
N TRP A 519 4.51 -17.82 31.14
CA TRP A 519 5.35 -19.03 31.15
C TRP A 519 6.67 -18.84 30.39
N SER A 520 6.99 -19.74 29.46
CA SER A 520 8.24 -19.76 28.70
C SER A 520 8.52 -18.53 27.85
N ALA A 521 7.54 -17.66 27.58
CA ALA A 521 7.81 -16.37 26.96
C ALA A 521 8.75 -15.50 27.83
N THR A 522 8.81 -15.77 29.15
CA THR A 522 9.77 -15.16 30.11
C THR A 522 11.22 -15.25 29.64
N LYS A 523 11.60 -16.33 28.96
CA LYS A 523 12.99 -16.57 28.52
C LYS A 523 13.49 -15.47 27.57
N SER A 524 12.61 -14.86 26.78
CA SER A 524 12.95 -13.74 25.89
C SER A 524 13.25 -12.45 26.66
N PHE A 525 12.65 -12.26 27.85
CA PHE A 525 13.00 -11.18 28.76
C PHE A 525 14.36 -11.45 29.43
N THR A 526 14.62 -12.68 29.88
CA THR A 526 15.95 -13.10 30.39
C THR A 526 17.05 -12.90 29.35
N SER A 527 16.78 -13.23 28.08
CA SER A 527 17.69 -12.96 26.96
C SER A 527 17.97 -11.46 26.78
N THR A 528 16.94 -10.61 26.92
CA THR A 528 17.11 -9.15 26.85
C THR A 528 18.07 -8.63 27.92
N VAL A 529 17.98 -9.16 29.15
CA VAL A 529 18.90 -8.82 30.24
C VAL A 529 20.35 -9.19 29.89
N LEU A 530 20.59 -10.36 29.30
CA LEU A 530 21.93 -10.71 28.82
C LEU A 530 22.42 -9.71 27.76
N GLY A 531 21.57 -9.32 26.80
CA GLY A 531 21.92 -8.32 25.80
C GLY A 531 22.36 -7.00 26.40
N LEU A 532 21.65 -6.51 27.44
CA LEU A 532 22.04 -5.31 28.18
C LEU A 532 23.41 -5.46 28.86
N LEU A 533 23.69 -6.62 29.46
CA LEU A 533 24.98 -6.89 30.12
C LEU A 533 26.14 -7.00 29.10
N ILE A 534 25.86 -7.50 27.90
CA ILE A 534 26.83 -7.51 26.79
C ILE A 534 27.08 -6.08 26.28
N ASP A 535 26.03 -5.27 26.10
CA ASP A 535 26.15 -3.88 25.68
C ASP A 535 26.94 -3.05 26.71
N ASP A 536 26.77 -3.35 28.01
CA ASP A 536 27.53 -2.75 29.10
C ASP A 536 28.99 -3.29 29.20
N GLY A 537 29.38 -4.23 28.32
CA GLY A 537 30.72 -4.82 28.27
C GLY A 537 31.06 -5.76 29.43
N LYS A 538 30.06 -6.17 30.23
CA LYS A 538 30.28 -7.02 31.42
C LYS A 538 30.59 -8.46 31.07
N VAL A 539 30.02 -8.98 29.98
CA VAL A 539 30.16 -10.37 29.53
C VAL A 539 30.09 -10.48 28.02
N THR A 540 30.43 -11.65 27.49
CA THR A 540 30.16 -12.05 26.11
C THR A 540 29.35 -13.34 26.10
N LEU A 541 28.89 -13.79 24.93
CA LEU A 541 28.24 -15.09 24.81
C LEU A 541 29.16 -16.25 25.22
N ASP A 542 30.47 -16.09 25.10
CA ASP A 542 31.43 -17.15 25.37
C ASP A 542 31.97 -17.09 26.81
N THR A 543 31.47 -16.15 27.64
CA THR A 543 31.75 -16.11 29.08
C THR A 543 31.34 -17.42 29.75
N PRO A 544 32.26 -18.11 30.45
CA PRO A 544 31.94 -19.31 31.22
C PRO A 544 31.03 -19.01 32.41
N ALA A 545 29.97 -19.80 32.59
CA ALA A 545 29.02 -19.59 33.70
C ALA A 545 29.66 -19.83 35.08
N ARG A 546 30.65 -20.74 35.15
CA ARG A 546 31.37 -21.10 36.38
C ARG A 546 32.11 -19.92 37.02
N ASP A 547 32.47 -18.92 36.23
CA ASP A 547 33.24 -17.75 36.72
C ASP A 547 32.37 -16.86 37.62
N HIS A 548 31.04 -17.02 37.56
CA HIS A 548 30.06 -16.30 38.37
C HIS A 548 29.31 -17.18 39.37
N LEU A 549 29.40 -18.51 39.23
CA LEU A 549 28.79 -19.49 40.13
C LEU A 549 29.77 -20.64 40.39
N PRO A 550 30.55 -20.59 41.49
CA PRO A 550 31.51 -21.64 41.84
C PRO A 550 30.91 -23.04 41.93
N ALA A 551 29.63 -23.16 42.27
CA ALA A 551 28.89 -24.43 42.30
C ALA A 551 28.87 -25.16 40.94
N MET A 552 29.07 -24.45 39.82
CA MET A 552 29.09 -25.05 38.48
C MET A 552 30.47 -25.61 38.08
N VAL A 553 31.54 -25.30 38.81
CA VAL A 553 32.93 -25.63 38.41
C VAL A 553 33.13 -27.13 38.23
N ALA A 554 32.56 -27.96 39.12
CA ALA A 554 32.79 -29.40 39.11
C ALA A 554 32.05 -30.12 37.98
N ALA A 555 30.75 -29.85 37.81
CA ALA A 555 29.90 -30.62 36.89
C ALA A 555 29.71 -29.94 35.52
N TYR A 556 29.89 -28.62 35.43
CA TYR A 556 29.59 -27.82 34.23
C TYR A 556 30.74 -26.87 33.82
N PRO A 557 32.01 -27.32 33.79
CA PRO A 557 33.15 -26.43 33.58
C PRO A 557 33.18 -25.75 32.20
N GLY A 558 32.49 -26.30 31.20
CA GLY A 558 32.43 -25.79 29.82
C GLY A 558 31.12 -25.09 29.43
N VAL A 559 30.18 -24.90 30.36
CA VAL A 559 28.93 -24.19 30.06
C VAL A 559 29.20 -22.69 29.96
N THR A 560 28.75 -22.06 28.87
CA THR A 560 28.85 -20.62 28.61
C THR A 560 27.45 -20.02 28.53
N LEU A 561 27.37 -18.69 28.51
CA LEU A 561 26.09 -17.99 28.35
C LEU A 561 25.41 -18.34 27.01
N ARG A 562 26.19 -18.55 25.93
CA ARG A 562 25.71 -19.07 24.63
C ARG A 562 24.98 -20.40 24.77
N HIS A 563 25.54 -21.30 25.57
CA HIS A 563 24.94 -22.63 25.74
C HIS A 563 23.59 -22.55 26.44
N PHE A 564 23.41 -21.62 27.39
CA PHE A 564 22.10 -21.35 27.97
C PHE A 564 21.11 -20.75 26.97
N THR A 565 21.54 -19.72 26.21
CA THR A 565 20.61 -19.03 25.29
C THR A 565 20.16 -19.90 24.12
N THR A 566 20.98 -20.87 23.72
CA THR A 566 20.68 -21.80 22.62
C THR A 566 20.09 -23.13 23.08
N MET A 567 19.84 -23.32 24.38
CA MET A 567 19.33 -24.58 24.95
C MET A 567 20.24 -25.79 24.67
N THR A 568 21.56 -25.56 24.71
CA THR A 568 22.61 -26.56 24.44
C THR A 568 23.56 -26.76 25.63
N SER A 569 23.21 -26.28 26.83
CA SER A 569 24.08 -26.37 28.02
C SER A 569 24.22 -27.77 28.59
N GLY A 570 23.21 -28.63 28.40
CA GLY A 570 23.10 -29.91 29.10
C GLY A 570 22.90 -29.77 30.62
N TYR A 571 22.67 -28.55 31.12
CA TYR A 571 22.43 -28.30 32.53
C TYR A 571 21.12 -28.94 32.97
N ARG A 572 21.20 -29.65 34.10
CA ARG A 572 20.05 -30.07 34.88
C ARG A 572 20.33 -29.86 36.36
N ALA A 573 19.28 -29.57 37.11
CA ALA A 573 19.37 -29.47 38.55
C ALA A 573 19.41 -30.85 39.22
N ALA A 574 19.85 -30.92 40.47
CA ALA A 574 19.67 -32.09 41.31
C ALA A 574 18.16 -32.37 41.45
N HIS A 575 17.78 -33.64 41.53
CA HIS A 575 16.37 -34.09 41.63
C HIS A 575 15.46 -33.61 40.50
N ASP A 576 16.04 -33.26 39.36
CA ASP A 576 15.37 -32.78 38.14
C ASP A 576 15.10 -33.94 37.17
N GLU A 577 14.61 -35.06 37.70
CA GLU A 577 14.31 -36.25 36.90
C GLU A 577 12.94 -36.10 36.20
N PRO A 578 12.79 -36.52 34.94
CA PRO A 578 11.49 -36.49 34.25
C PRO A 578 10.44 -37.30 35.02
N ALA A 579 9.31 -36.68 35.37
CA ALA A 579 8.21 -37.35 36.06
C ALA A 579 6.84 -37.04 35.40
N GLY A 580 6.06 -38.09 35.13
CA GLY A 580 4.71 -37.96 34.58
C GLY A 580 4.64 -37.35 33.17
N GLY A 581 3.64 -36.49 32.93
CA GLY A 581 3.41 -35.81 31.65
C GLY A 581 4.22 -34.53 31.45
N TYR A 582 4.98 -34.08 32.44
CA TYR A 582 5.75 -32.84 32.41
C TYR A 582 7.25 -33.17 32.38
N ARG A 583 7.81 -33.31 31.17
CA ARG A 583 9.12 -33.94 30.94
C ARG A 583 10.32 -32.98 30.83
N HIS A 584 10.13 -31.68 31.07
CA HIS A 584 11.12 -30.65 30.70
C HIS A 584 11.73 -29.83 31.87
N GLY A 585 12.01 -30.50 32.98
CA GLY A 585 12.93 -30.00 34.01
C GLY A 585 12.44 -28.90 34.99
N PRO A 586 11.19 -28.91 35.49
CA PRO A 586 10.85 -28.10 36.66
C PRO A 586 11.48 -28.73 37.90
N SER A 587 12.62 -28.21 38.34
CA SER A 587 13.25 -28.69 39.57
C SER A 587 12.76 -27.89 40.79
N PRO A 588 12.52 -28.53 41.95
CA PRO A 588 12.37 -27.84 43.23
C PRO A 588 13.69 -27.20 43.72
N THR A 589 14.83 -27.64 43.17
CA THR A 589 16.19 -27.20 43.51
C THR A 589 16.91 -26.67 42.26
N PRO A 590 16.34 -25.71 41.52
CA PRO A 590 16.80 -25.34 40.17
C PRO A 590 18.20 -24.69 40.12
N PHE A 591 18.81 -24.43 41.28
CA PHE A 591 20.12 -23.83 41.42
C PHE A 591 21.19 -24.80 41.95
N ASP A 592 20.79 -26.01 42.34
CA ASP A 592 21.69 -27.07 42.79
C ASP A 592 22.11 -27.89 41.57
N PRO A 593 23.34 -27.77 41.05
CA PRO A 593 23.72 -28.45 39.82
C PRO A 593 23.81 -29.96 40.03
N CYS A 594 23.17 -30.77 39.18
CA CYS A 594 23.38 -32.21 39.21
C CYS A 594 24.83 -32.54 38.82
N SER A 595 25.46 -33.52 39.48
CA SER A 595 26.80 -33.99 39.16
C SER A 595 26.92 -34.61 37.77
N THR A 596 25.80 -34.98 37.15
CA THR A 596 25.74 -35.62 35.83
C THR A 596 24.91 -34.74 34.88
N PRO A 597 25.55 -34.03 33.94
CA PRO A 597 24.86 -33.30 32.87
C PRO A 597 24.00 -34.23 32.02
N LEU A 598 22.97 -33.69 31.36
CA LEU A 598 22.21 -34.44 30.35
C LEU A 598 23.14 -34.85 29.18
N PHE A 599 24.01 -33.94 28.77
CA PHE A 599 24.99 -34.11 27.70
C PHE A 599 26.09 -33.03 27.82
N PRO A 600 27.25 -33.21 27.14
CA PRO A 600 28.27 -32.17 27.11
C PRO A 600 27.78 -30.89 26.42
N PRO A 601 28.18 -29.69 26.89
CA PRO A 601 27.70 -28.42 26.32
C PRO A 601 27.97 -28.31 24.81
N GLY A 602 26.99 -27.80 24.07
CA GLY A 602 27.06 -27.60 22.61
C GLY A 602 26.85 -28.86 21.76
N THR A 603 26.74 -30.05 22.36
CA THR A 603 26.69 -31.32 21.59
C THR A 603 25.28 -31.79 21.23
N GLN A 604 24.26 -31.39 22.00
CA GLN A 604 22.85 -31.71 21.76
C GLN A 604 21.95 -30.52 22.09
N TYR A 605 20.68 -30.60 21.69
CA TYR A 605 19.64 -29.66 22.07
C TYR A 605 18.69 -30.28 23.10
N ALA A 606 18.44 -29.56 24.19
CA ALA A 606 17.33 -29.85 25.12
C ALA A 606 16.68 -28.56 25.61
N TYR A 607 15.41 -28.37 25.27
CA TYR A 607 14.59 -27.34 25.87
C TYR A 607 14.31 -27.71 27.33
N TRP A 608 15.03 -27.09 28.26
CA TRP A 608 15.08 -27.51 29.67
C TRP A 608 14.93 -26.34 30.63
N ASP A 609 13.99 -26.43 31.56
CA ASP A 609 13.62 -25.28 32.37
C ASP A 609 14.63 -24.93 33.47
N SER A 610 15.17 -25.90 34.19
CA SER A 610 16.14 -25.64 35.27
C SER A 610 17.41 -24.96 34.73
N ALA A 611 17.80 -25.25 33.49
CA ALA A 611 18.88 -24.56 32.80
C ALA A 611 18.62 -23.06 32.70
N MET A 612 17.40 -22.66 32.37
CA MET A 612 17.03 -21.25 32.27
C MET A 612 16.88 -20.57 33.63
N ASN A 613 16.44 -21.28 34.66
CA ASN A 613 16.44 -20.73 36.02
C ASN A 613 17.87 -20.49 36.52
N GLN A 614 18.79 -21.44 36.33
CA GLN A 614 20.20 -21.25 36.65
C GLN A 614 20.83 -20.13 35.81
N PHE A 615 20.44 -19.99 34.55
CA PHE A 615 20.87 -18.86 33.73
C PHE A 615 20.42 -17.51 34.33
N GLY A 616 19.16 -17.41 34.79
CA GLY A 616 18.68 -16.24 35.54
C GLY A 616 19.53 -15.92 36.78
N ASN A 617 19.94 -16.95 37.54
CA ASN A 617 20.87 -16.80 38.67
C ASN A 617 22.23 -16.26 38.22
N VAL A 618 22.84 -16.84 37.18
CA VAL A 618 24.10 -16.37 36.59
C VAL A 618 24.00 -14.89 36.20
N LEU A 619 22.92 -14.49 35.52
CA LEU A 619 22.71 -13.10 35.10
C LEU A 619 22.54 -12.16 36.30
N ALA A 620 21.83 -12.56 37.35
CA ALA A 620 21.70 -11.76 38.58
C ALA A 620 23.06 -11.52 39.25
N ARG A 621 23.96 -12.52 39.25
CA ARG A 621 25.33 -12.37 39.77
C ARG A 621 26.19 -11.44 38.92
N ILE A 622 26.10 -11.55 37.60
CA ILE A 622 26.81 -10.65 36.67
C ILE A 622 26.29 -9.21 36.82
N ALA A 623 24.98 -9.04 36.96
CA ALA A 623 24.35 -7.75 37.14
C ALA A 623 24.74 -7.12 38.50
N GLY A 624 24.84 -7.94 39.55
CA GLY A 624 25.01 -7.51 40.94
C GLY A 624 23.69 -7.08 41.60
N GLU A 625 22.56 -7.26 40.90
CA GLU A 625 21.22 -6.88 41.30
C GLU A 625 20.19 -7.86 40.71
N PRO A 626 18.93 -7.86 41.17
CA PRO A 626 17.88 -8.69 40.56
C PRO A 626 17.66 -8.28 39.10
N ILE A 627 17.50 -9.27 38.21
CA ILE A 627 17.38 -9.01 36.76
C ILE A 627 16.12 -8.23 36.39
N GLU A 628 15.06 -8.30 37.21
CA GLU A 628 13.87 -7.46 37.08
C GLU A 628 14.17 -5.98 37.25
N GLU A 629 15.01 -5.61 38.23
CA GLU A 629 15.37 -4.20 38.48
C GLU A 629 16.17 -3.62 37.31
N LEU A 630 17.10 -4.41 36.77
CA LEU A 630 17.86 -4.03 35.58
C LEU A 630 16.93 -3.85 34.37
N PHE A 631 16.01 -4.80 34.13
CA PHE A 631 15.04 -4.72 33.04
C PHE A 631 14.08 -3.52 33.21
N ARG A 632 13.57 -3.30 34.43
CA ARG A 632 12.67 -2.20 34.75
C ARG A 632 13.29 -0.87 34.38
N ARG A 633 14.49 -0.60 34.89
CA ARG A 633 15.22 0.66 34.71
C ARG A 633 15.70 0.89 33.28
N ARG A 634 16.14 -0.16 32.58
CA ARG A 634 16.75 -0.04 31.25
C ARG A 634 15.78 -0.18 30.09
N ILE A 635 14.68 -0.91 30.28
CA ILE A 635 13.72 -1.23 29.22
C ILE A 635 12.31 -0.80 29.58
N ALA A 636 11.73 -1.36 30.66
CA ALA A 636 10.30 -1.21 30.93
C ALA A 636 9.90 0.26 31.13
N GLU A 637 10.61 1.00 31.97
CA GLU A 637 10.37 2.42 32.21
C GLU A 637 10.61 3.26 30.93
N PRO A 638 11.75 3.13 30.22
CA PRO A 638 11.96 3.87 28.97
C PRO A 638 10.94 3.63 27.85
N ILE A 639 10.40 2.41 27.72
CA ILE A 639 9.34 2.11 26.73
C ILE A 639 7.92 2.41 27.25
N GLY A 640 7.81 2.93 28.47
CA GLY A 640 6.56 3.35 29.09
C GLY A 640 5.65 2.19 29.48
N MET A 641 6.21 1.07 29.93
CA MET A 641 5.41 -0.03 30.45
C MET A 641 4.70 0.39 31.75
N ASN A 642 3.42 0.05 31.89
CA ASN A 642 2.67 0.36 33.11
C ASN A 642 3.10 -0.58 34.26
N PRO A 643 3.65 -0.06 35.37
CA PRO A 643 4.14 -0.89 36.48
C PRO A 643 3.05 -1.73 37.18
N ASP A 644 1.78 -1.36 37.06
CA ASP A 644 0.66 -2.15 37.61
C ASP A 644 0.24 -3.31 36.69
N LYS A 645 0.79 -3.36 35.48
CA LYS A 645 0.43 -4.30 34.42
C LYS A 645 1.50 -5.34 34.14
N TRP A 646 2.58 -5.35 34.92
CA TRP A 646 3.56 -6.43 34.88
C TRP A 646 4.34 -6.58 36.19
N ASN A 647 4.88 -7.77 36.44
CA ASN A 647 5.91 -8.04 37.46
C ASN A 647 6.67 -9.33 37.11
N TRP A 648 7.81 -9.56 37.75
CA TRP A 648 8.63 -10.76 37.49
C TRP A 648 8.85 -11.60 38.75
N GLY A 649 8.21 -12.77 38.83
CA GLY A 649 8.33 -13.62 40.02
C GLY A 649 9.76 -14.11 40.31
N ASP A 650 10.10 -14.25 41.59
CA ASP A 650 11.43 -14.62 42.09
C ASP A 650 11.48 -15.78 43.09
N PHE A 651 12.66 -16.42 43.18
CA PHE A 651 12.94 -17.53 44.09
C PHE A 651 13.47 -17.07 45.46
N GLY A 652 13.33 -15.79 45.81
CA GLY A 652 13.91 -15.20 47.01
C GLY A 652 15.42 -14.98 46.91
N LYS A 653 16.05 -14.79 48.07
CA LYS A 653 17.49 -14.52 48.17
C LYS A 653 18.29 -15.82 48.10
N ILE A 654 19.26 -15.85 47.18
CA ILE A 654 20.23 -16.94 46.99
C ILE A 654 21.61 -16.30 47.09
N ASP A 655 22.41 -16.74 48.07
CA ASP A 655 23.66 -16.13 48.53
C ASP A 655 23.65 -14.59 48.46
N GLY A 656 22.63 -13.99 49.08
CA GLY A 656 22.51 -12.54 49.26
C GLY A 656 21.80 -11.76 48.16
N ILE A 657 21.49 -12.35 47.00
CA ILE A 657 20.86 -11.66 45.86
C ILE A 657 19.49 -12.30 45.55
N VAL A 658 18.47 -11.48 45.27
CA VAL A 658 17.16 -11.99 44.82
C VAL A 658 17.28 -12.49 43.37
N VAL A 659 16.80 -13.72 43.12
CA VAL A 659 16.90 -14.35 41.80
C VAL A 659 15.52 -14.51 41.17
N ASN A 660 15.22 -13.69 40.15
CA ASN A 660 14.00 -13.86 39.35
C ASN A 660 14.05 -15.15 38.52
N GLY A 661 12.88 -15.72 38.20
CA GLY A 661 12.83 -16.94 37.40
C GLY A 661 13.16 -16.71 35.93
N GLY A 662 14.15 -17.45 35.42
CA GLY A 662 14.57 -17.33 34.02
C GLY A 662 13.77 -18.19 33.05
N SER A 663 13.09 -19.23 33.52
CA SER A 663 12.34 -20.14 32.65
C SER A 663 10.85 -19.84 32.54
N GLY A 664 10.26 -19.27 33.59
CA GLY A 664 8.83 -19.00 33.70
C GLY A 664 7.96 -20.14 34.24
N ASN A 665 8.54 -21.05 35.05
CA ASN A 665 7.81 -22.10 35.76
C ASN A 665 7.67 -21.78 37.26
N SER A 666 6.99 -22.64 38.03
CA SER A 666 6.84 -22.51 39.50
C SER A 666 6.27 -21.17 39.99
N ASN A 667 5.39 -20.56 39.17
CA ASN A 667 4.84 -19.22 39.38
C ASN A 667 5.91 -18.11 39.44
N LYS A 668 7.08 -18.33 38.82
CA LYS A 668 8.23 -17.42 38.72
C LYS A 668 8.44 -16.92 37.29
N HIS A 669 7.35 -16.68 36.57
CA HIS A 669 7.34 -16.08 35.24
C HIS A 669 7.20 -14.56 35.29
N MET A 670 7.39 -13.95 34.12
CA MET A 670 6.84 -12.64 33.81
C MET A 670 5.30 -12.73 33.87
N PHE A 671 4.68 -11.91 34.71
CA PHE A 671 3.26 -11.58 34.66
C PHE A 671 3.13 -10.31 33.87
N ILE A 672 2.30 -10.27 32.83
CA ILE A 672 2.22 -9.13 31.91
C ILE A 672 0.87 -9.13 31.19
N SER A 673 0.41 -7.95 30.75
CA SER A 673 -0.75 -7.85 29.85
C SER A 673 -0.35 -7.93 28.37
N ALA A 674 -1.30 -8.23 27.49
CA ALA A 674 -1.05 -8.26 26.05
C ALA A 674 -0.56 -6.91 25.51
N ARG A 675 -1.08 -5.81 26.05
CA ARG A 675 -0.65 -4.44 25.70
C ARG A 675 0.82 -4.19 26.05
N GLU A 676 1.24 -4.56 27.26
CA GLU A 676 2.61 -4.34 27.73
C GLU A 676 3.60 -5.26 27.00
N MET A 677 3.21 -6.51 26.73
CA MET A 677 4.02 -7.43 25.93
C MET A 677 4.20 -6.90 24.50
N ALA A 678 3.18 -6.26 23.94
CA ALA A 678 3.27 -5.68 22.62
C ALA A 678 4.19 -4.44 22.58
N ARG A 679 4.35 -3.66 23.67
CA ARG A 679 5.40 -2.62 23.77
C ARG A 679 6.80 -3.23 23.67
N PHE A 680 7.02 -4.35 24.38
CA PHE A 680 8.27 -5.10 24.30
C PHE A 680 8.52 -5.65 22.88
N GLY A 681 7.50 -6.20 22.23
CA GLY A 681 7.57 -6.61 20.82
C GLY A 681 7.86 -5.45 19.88
N HIS A 682 7.30 -4.26 20.12
CA HIS A 682 7.54 -3.06 19.31
C HIS A 682 8.97 -2.55 19.46
N LEU A 683 9.60 -2.68 20.63
CA LEU A 683 11.03 -2.41 20.80
C LEU A 683 11.88 -3.31 19.89
N PHE A 684 11.58 -4.60 19.87
CA PHE A 684 12.28 -5.57 19.01
C PHE A 684 12.02 -5.31 17.52
N LEU A 685 10.79 -4.94 17.15
CA LEU A 685 10.42 -4.52 15.80
C LEU A 685 11.21 -3.28 15.33
N ASN A 686 11.59 -2.40 16.27
CA ASN A 686 12.41 -1.22 16.03
C ASN A 686 13.90 -1.45 16.38
N ARG A 687 14.36 -2.72 16.40
CA ARG A 687 15.77 -3.08 16.58
C ARG A 687 16.40 -2.47 17.84
N GLY A 688 15.62 -2.38 18.93
CA GLY A 688 16.09 -1.85 20.21
C GLY A 688 16.11 -0.32 20.31
N ASN A 689 15.69 0.38 19.26
CA ASN A 689 15.49 1.82 19.27
C ASN A 689 14.06 2.15 19.73
N TRP A 690 13.94 3.03 20.72
CA TRP A 690 12.66 3.58 21.15
C TRP A 690 12.65 5.08 20.99
N ASN A 691 11.93 5.57 19.98
CA ASN A 691 11.75 6.99 19.71
C ASN A 691 13.05 7.81 19.71
N GLY A 692 14.07 7.32 19.01
CA GLY A 692 15.38 7.96 18.84
C GLY A 692 16.40 7.59 19.91
N ARG A 693 15.99 6.88 20.97
CA ARG A 693 16.89 6.37 22.00
C ARG A 693 17.18 4.89 21.78
N GLN A 694 18.44 4.55 21.55
CA GLN A 694 18.87 3.15 21.53
C GLN A 694 18.90 2.61 22.98
N LEU A 695 18.04 1.64 23.29
CA LEU A 695 17.93 1.05 24.63
C LEU A 695 18.70 -0.26 24.76
N ILE A 696 18.76 -1.03 23.66
CA ILE A 696 19.52 -2.27 23.52
C ILE A 696 20.06 -2.34 22.09
N SER A 697 21.28 -2.81 21.87
CA SER A 697 21.95 -2.69 20.58
C SER A 697 21.24 -3.44 19.46
N GLU A 698 21.24 -2.86 18.25
CA GLU A 698 20.71 -3.53 17.06
C GLU A 698 21.39 -4.89 16.83
N LYS A 699 22.70 -4.95 17.10
CA LYS A 699 23.52 -6.16 17.01
C LYS A 699 22.98 -7.27 17.90
N TRP A 700 22.57 -6.95 19.13
CA TRP A 700 21.95 -7.94 20.01
C TRP A 700 20.60 -8.40 19.49
N ILE A 701 19.74 -7.49 19.00
CA ILE A 701 18.42 -7.86 18.47
C ILE A 701 18.55 -8.84 17.30
N ASP A 702 19.43 -8.54 16.34
CA ASP A 702 19.71 -9.41 15.19
C ASP A 702 20.22 -10.77 15.64
N LEU A 703 21.18 -10.77 16.56
CA LEU A 703 21.76 -11.98 17.09
C LEU A 703 20.69 -12.81 17.82
N ALA A 704 19.89 -12.20 18.67
CA ALA A 704 18.91 -12.91 19.49
C ALA A 704 17.79 -13.54 18.66
N THR A 705 17.39 -12.89 17.57
CA THR A 705 16.24 -13.27 16.74
C THR A 705 16.61 -14.05 15.47
N THR A 706 17.90 -14.39 15.31
CA THR A 706 18.40 -15.29 14.24
C THR A 706 18.61 -16.70 14.78
N SER A 707 18.32 -17.73 13.99
CA SER A 707 18.53 -19.12 14.42
C SER A 707 20.02 -19.43 14.59
N HIS A 708 20.41 -19.90 15.79
CA HIS A 708 21.78 -20.32 16.12
C HIS A 708 21.89 -21.82 16.39
N VAL A 709 20.77 -22.53 16.44
CA VAL A 709 20.73 -23.98 16.63
C VAL A 709 20.62 -24.66 15.26
N PRO A 710 21.62 -25.44 14.81
CA PRO A 710 21.54 -26.16 13.55
C PRO A 710 20.40 -27.19 13.55
N ALA A 711 19.72 -27.36 12.42
CA ALA A 711 18.69 -28.38 12.27
C ALA A 711 19.23 -29.82 12.45
N SER A 712 20.53 -30.02 12.23
CA SER A 712 21.23 -31.30 12.29
C SER A 712 21.74 -31.71 13.67
N ILE A 713 21.72 -30.82 14.67
CA ILE A 713 22.19 -31.18 16.01
C ILE A 713 21.31 -32.29 16.61
N PRO A 714 21.86 -33.25 17.36
CA PRO A 714 21.05 -34.27 18.03
C PRO A 714 20.05 -33.64 19.01
N LEU A 715 18.82 -34.17 19.02
CA LEU A 715 17.79 -33.83 19.99
C LEU A 715 17.89 -34.77 21.18
N TRP A 716 17.95 -34.23 22.39
CA TRP A 716 17.84 -35.03 23.61
C TRP A 716 16.45 -35.69 23.67
N PRO A 717 16.34 -37.00 23.95
CA PRO A 717 15.06 -37.73 23.89
C PRO A 717 13.92 -37.12 24.71
N ASP A 718 14.23 -36.52 25.86
CA ASP A 718 13.24 -35.93 26.76
C ASP A 718 13.12 -34.40 26.63
N SER A 719 13.64 -33.81 25.55
CA SER A 719 13.51 -32.36 25.33
C SER A 719 12.04 -31.92 25.29
N GLY A 720 11.71 -30.84 26.01
CA GLY A 720 10.33 -30.32 26.10
C GLY A 720 9.78 -29.74 24.79
N ALA A 721 10.67 -29.37 23.87
CA ALA A 721 10.34 -28.88 22.54
C ALA A 721 11.51 -29.15 21.59
N ASP A 722 11.28 -29.07 20.28
CA ASP A 722 12.34 -29.13 19.27
C ASP A 722 12.58 -27.73 18.68
N GLY A 723 13.70 -27.12 19.05
CA GLY A 723 14.12 -25.80 18.56
C GLY A 723 15.14 -25.86 17.42
N ARG A 724 15.48 -27.05 16.92
CA ARG A 724 16.55 -27.19 15.92
C ARG A 724 16.17 -26.50 14.62
N GLY A 725 17.04 -25.61 14.14
CA GLY A 725 16.84 -24.78 12.96
C GLY A 725 15.87 -23.61 13.12
N VAL A 726 15.26 -23.45 14.30
CA VAL A 726 14.18 -22.49 14.57
C VAL A 726 14.31 -21.76 15.92
N TYR A 727 15.53 -21.71 16.48
CA TYR A 727 15.78 -21.14 17.80
C TYR A 727 17.04 -20.27 17.81
N GLY A 728 16.88 -19.03 18.26
CA GLY A 728 17.96 -18.06 18.46
C GLY A 728 18.46 -18.01 19.90
N CYS A 729 18.80 -16.82 20.40
CA CYS A 729 19.15 -16.64 21.82
C CYS A 729 17.88 -16.50 22.66
N ASN A 730 17.25 -17.62 23.02
CA ASN A 730 15.95 -17.71 23.70
C ASN A 730 14.77 -17.03 22.98
N TRP A 731 14.81 -17.02 21.64
CA TRP A 731 13.72 -16.61 20.77
C TRP A 731 13.39 -17.70 19.78
N TRP A 732 12.10 -17.90 19.49
CA TRP A 732 11.67 -18.73 18.38
C TRP A 732 11.80 -17.95 17.08
N THR A 733 12.31 -18.59 16.03
CA THR A 733 12.47 -17.96 14.72
C THR A 733 11.64 -18.71 13.70
N ASN A 734 11.21 -18.02 12.64
CA ASN A 734 10.58 -18.67 11.51
C ASN A 734 11.61 -19.40 10.64
N GLY A 735 12.60 -20.09 11.22
CA GLY A 735 13.67 -20.77 10.50
C GLY A 735 13.22 -22.08 9.82
N ILE A 736 14.20 -22.85 9.33
CA ILE A 736 13.97 -24.12 8.64
C ILE A 736 14.22 -25.27 9.61
N LYS A 737 13.19 -26.08 9.86
CA LYS A 737 13.25 -27.26 10.72
C LYS A 737 14.04 -28.39 10.04
N ALA A 738 14.30 -29.47 10.78
CA ALA A 738 14.95 -30.68 10.28
C ALA A 738 14.21 -31.36 9.11
N ASP A 739 12.89 -31.14 8.97
CA ASP A 739 12.08 -31.64 7.86
C ASP A 739 12.16 -30.77 6.58
N GLY A 740 13.01 -29.74 6.58
CA GLY A 740 13.17 -28.80 5.46
C GLY A 740 12.04 -27.76 5.34
N GLN A 741 11.01 -27.83 6.19
CA GLN A 741 9.91 -26.87 6.20
C GLN A 741 10.18 -25.72 7.17
N ARG A 742 9.63 -24.56 6.83
CA ARG A 742 9.66 -23.41 7.73
C ARG A 742 8.73 -23.65 8.94
N LYS A 743 9.03 -23.08 10.11
CA LYS A 743 8.16 -23.22 11.32
C LYS A 743 6.74 -22.71 11.07
N TRP A 744 6.61 -21.51 10.48
CA TRP A 744 5.37 -20.88 10.06
C TRP A 744 5.44 -20.49 8.57
N PRO A 745 5.14 -21.43 7.65
CA PRO A 745 5.22 -21.17 6.20
C PRO A 745 4.32 -20.04 5.70
N GLY A 746 3.24 -19.73 6.43
CA GLY A 746 2.32 -18.63 6.14
C GLY A 746 2.80 -17.25 6.60
N ALA A 747 3.91 -17.18 7.34
CA ALA A 747 4.49 -15.94 7.84
C ALA A 747 5.74 -15.54 7.05
N PRO A 748 6.08 -14.23 6.98
CA PRO A 748 7.34 -13.77 6.40
C PRO A 748 8.57 -14.40 7.05
N ALA A 749 9.66 -14.49 6.28
CA ALA A 749 10.85 -15.25 6.65
C ALA A 749 11.56 -14.69 7.90
N GLY A 750 11.52 -13.38 8.09
CA GLY A 750 12.07 -12.65 9.23
C GLY A 750 11.18 -12.66 10.48
N THR A 751 10.06 -13.41 10.47
CA THR A 751 9.19 -13.52 11.66
C THR A 751 9.92 -14.23 12.80
N TYR A 752 9.79 -13.71 14.01
CA TYR A 752 10.25 -14.34 15.24
C TYR A 752 9.23 -14.16 16.36
N ALA A 753 9.33 -14.98 17.41
CA ALA A 753 8.34 -14.99 18.49
C ALA A 753 8.91 -15.28 19.87
N ALA A 754 8.24 -14.74 20.88
CA ALA A 754 8.28 -15.24 22.25
C ALA A 754 7.03 -16.10 22.47
N SER A 755 7.21 -17.36 22.88
CA SER A 755 6.13 -18.34 23.00
C SER A 755 6.20 -19.05 24.35
N GLY A 756 5.04 -19.12 25.00
CA GLY A 756 4.81 -19.67 26.32
C GLY A 756 3.69 -20.70 26.32
N TYR A 757 3.76 -21.63 27.29
CA TYR A 757 2.65 -22.53 27.58
C TYR A 757 1.36 -21.77 27.85
N ASN A 758 0.22 -22.44 27.71
CA ASN A 758 -1.11 -21.85 27.80
C ASN A 758 -1.44 -20.88 26.64
N ASN A 759 -0.92 -21.15 25.44
CA ASN A 759 -1.20 -20.35 24.23
C ASN A 759 -0.84 -18.85 24.42
N ASN A 760 0.39 -18.59 24.89
CA ASN A 760 0.92 -17.25 25.13
C ASN A 760 1.99 -16.89 24.11
N ASP A 761 1.61 -16.16 23.07
CA ASP A 761 2.47 -15.95 21.91
C ASP A 761 2.52 -14.48 21.49
N MET A 762 3.73 -13.97 21.29
CA MET A 762 4.00 -12.70 20.65
C MET A 762 4.82 -12.92 19.39
N PHE A 763 4.28 -12.55 18.24
CA PHE A 763 4.98 -12.52 16.96
C PHE A 763 5.42 -11.11 16.63
N VAL A 764 6.66 -10.98 16.17
CA VAL A 764 7.19 -9.78 15.55
C VAL A 764 7.47 -10.10 14.09
N ILE A 765 6.90 -9.30 13.19
CA ILE A 765 6.95 -9.50 11.73
C ILE A 765 7.53 -8.24 11.10
N PRO A 766 8.87 -8.14 10.97
CA PRO A 766 9.55 -6.96 10.43
C PRO A 766 9.05 -6.56 9.03
N GLU A 767 8.84 -7.53 8.15
CA GLU A 767 8.42 -7.28 6.76
C GLU A 767 7.02 -6.66 6.63
N TRP A 768 6.19 -6.77 7.68
CA TRP A 768 4.86 -6.17 7.75
C TRP A 768 4.80 -5.02 8.74
N ASN A 769 5.93 -4.65 9.35
CA ASN A 769 6.02 -3.67 10.41
C ASN A 769 4.97 -3.92 11.51
N MET A 770 4.88 -5.17 11.96
CA MET A 770 3.75 -5.65 12.73
C MET A 770 4.18 -6.42 13.98
N VAL A 771 3.44 -6.21 15.07
CA VAL A 771 3.48 -7.02 16.29
C VAL A 771 2.08 -7.61 16.51
N ILE A 772 2.02 -8.91 16.78
CA ILE A 772 0.80 -9.62 17.14
C ILE A 772 1.02 -10.27 18.49
N VAL A 773 0.18 -9.98 19.47
CA VAL A 773 0.20 -10.66 20.78
C VAL A 773 -1.13 -11.33 21.01
N ARG A 774 -1.12 -12.62 21.34
CA ARG A 774 -2.28 -13.35 21.84
C ARG A 774 -1.88 -14.02 23.15
N LEU A 775 -2.56 -13.67 24.24
CA LEU A 775 -2.40 -14.31 25.54
C LEU A 775 -3.61 -15.18 25.89
N GLY A 776 -3.41 -16.15 26.79
CA GLY A 776 -4.48 -16.97 27.34
C GLY A 776 -4.02 -17.95 28.42
N LEU A 777 -4.99 -18.70 28.95
CA LEU A 777 -4.86 -19.71 29.99
C LEU A 777 -5.58 -21.02 29.58
N ASP A 778 -5.67 -21.28 28.27
CA ASP A 778 -6.65 -22.19 27.67
C ASP A 778 -6.07 -23.33 26.82
N GLU A 779 -4.76 -23.58 26.86
CA GLU A 779 -4.11 -24.64 26.08
C GLU A 779 -4.62 -26.04 26.46
N GLY A 780 -4.97 -26.24 27.73
CA GLY A 780 -5.53 -27.51 28.22
C GLY A 780 -6.86 -27.89 27.56
N GLN A 781 -7.64 -26.91 27.12
CA GLN A 781 -8.89 -27.09 26.39
C GLN A 781 -8.64 -27.17 24.88
N ARG A 782 -7.78 -26.30 24.35
CA ARG A 782 -7.35 -26.35 22.96
C ARG A 782 -6.02 -25.63 22.77
N LYS A 783 -5.01 -26.39 22.34
CA LYS A 783 -3.73 -25.85 21.92
C LYS A 783 -3.81 -25.17 20.56
N ILE A 784 -3.27 -23.95 20.46
CA ILE A 784 -3.03 -23.29 19.19
C ILE A 784 -1.71 -23.82 18.63
N THR A 785 -1.78 -24.49 17.48
CA THR A 785 -0.61 -25.15 16.88
C THR A 785 0.19 -24.19 16.00
N ASP A 786 1.44 -24.53 15.70
CA ASP A 786 2.24 -23.81 14.68
C ASP A 786 1.50 -23.72 13.33
N ASN A 787 0.77 -24.76 12.94
CA ASN A 787 -0.03 -24.75 11.71
C ASN A 787 -1.21 -23.78 11.80
N ALA A 788 -1.88 -23.72 12.96
CA ALA A 788 -2.94 -22.75 13.20
C ALA A 788 -2.42 -21.31 13.13
N TYR A 789 -1.31 -21.00 13.80
CA TYR A 789 -0.69 -19.67 13.69
C TYR A 789 -0.19 -19.36 12.29
N SER A 790 0.43 -20.31 11.60
CA SER A 790 0.85 -20.15 10.20
C SER A 790 -0.33 -19.76 9.30
N ASN A 791 -1.47 -20.44 9.42
CA ASN A 791 -2.67 -20.13 8.65
C ASN A 791 -3.30 -18.79 9.05
N PHE A 792 -3.33 -18.47 10.34
CA PHE A 792 -3.80 -17.18 10.83
C PHE A 792 -2.96 -16.03 10.25
N ILE A 793 -1.64 -16.11 10.39
CA ILE A 793 -0.71 -15.09 9.87
C ILE A 793 -0.81 -15.00 8.34
N LYS A 794 -0.99 -16.12 7.63
CA LYS A 794 -1.28 -16.11 6.18
C LYS A 794 -2.53 -15.31 5.84
N GLN A 795 -3.59 -15.43 6.64
CA GLN A 795 -4.83 -14.65 6.45
C GLN A 795 -4.65 -13.17 6.80
N VAL A 796 -3.84 -12.84 7.81
CA VAL A 796 -3.41 -11.45 8.04
C VAL A 796 -2.63 -10.93 6.83
N GLY A 797 -1.75 -11.75 6.25
CA GLY A 797 -1.05 -11.45 4.99
C GLY A 797 -2.01 -11.23 3.82
N LYS A 798 -3.12 -11.97 3.77
CA LYS A 798 -4.20 -11.74 2.83
C LYS A 798 -4.89 -10.39 3.06
N ALA A 799 -5.15 -10.00 4.31
CA ALA A 799 -5.70 -8.66 4.60
C ALA A 799 -4.78 -7.53 4.11
N ILE A 800 -3.46 -7.72 4.17
CA ILE A 800 -2.49 -6.78 3.58
C ILE A 800 -2.56 -6.80 2.05
N ALA A 801 -2.68 -8.00 1.48
CA ALA A 801 -2.70 -8.25 0.04
C ALA A 801 -3.98 -7.76 -0.65
N ASP A 802 -5.11 -7.89 0.02
CA ASP A 802 -6.44 -7.53 -0.45
C ASP A 802 -6.77 -6.07 -0.14
N SER A 803 -5.91 -5.38 0.63
CA SER A 803 -6.09 -3.97 0.89
C SER A 803 -6.17 -3.21 -0.44
N PRO A 804 -7.20 -2.39 -0.68
CA PRO A 804 -7.27 -1.57 -1.89
C PRO A 804 -6.11 -0.57 -1.98
N HIS A 805 -5.35 -0.39 -0.90
CA HIS A 805 -4.15 0.42 -0.82
C HIS A 805 -2.85 -0.34 -1.19
N ARG A 806 -2.96 -1.55 -1.76
CA ARG A 806 -1.82 -2.46 -1.93
C ARG A 806 -0.85 -2.04 -3.04
N VAL A 807 0.41 -2.27 -2.67
CA VAL A 807 1.59 -2.51 -3.50
C VAL A 807 1.52 -3.92 -4.08
N LEU A 808 1.43 -4.06 -5.41
CA LEU A 808 1.71 -5.35 -6.03
C LEU A 808 3.21 -5.65 -5.84
N ARG A 809 3.50 -6.85 -5.31
CA ARG A 809 4.86 -7.35 -5.08
C ARG A 809 5.45 -7.95 -6.34
#